data_AF-A0A5C4USD5-F1
#
_entry.id   AF-A0A5C4USD5-F1
#
_cell.length_a   1.000
_cell.length_b   1.000
_cell.length_c   1.000
_cell.angle_alpha   90.00
_cell.angle_beta   90.00
_cell.angle_gamma   90.00
#
_symmetry.space_group_name_H-M   'P 1'
#
loop_
_entity.id
_entity.type
_entity.pdbx_description
1 polymer ?
#
loop_
_entity_poly.entity_id
_entity_poly.type
_entity_poly.pdbx_seq_one_letter_code
_entity_poly.pdbx_strand_id
1 'polypeptide(L)'
;MTEAHHDPELSPHTGWTRADWLATADRLLAAVRPHATPGNSLIHLPGPPSRSGKHSDGLEGYARTFLLAAFRTGGANLEDPRAPELLAPYAEGLAAGTDPAHPHAWPRPLDIPQARVEAASVALGLHETRALLWDRLPAEVQERTVDWLSEMADVWVPENNWVWFRATVAAFLRSVGAPHQASDIAYAIDETEGWYAGHGWYTDGAQQRGQFRNFDYYNAWAMHLYPLWYTRISGADAEPGLAERYRARLRAFLADAEHLVAADGGPLFQGRSLTYRFAAAAPFWTGAVFDASPLPPGRTRRIASGMLRHFVDRGATAEEGVLSLGWHHRFEPVRQTYSGPASPYWASKGMAGLLLPADHPVWAATEEESPVERGDFTRALPVPGWLASGTRADGVVRVANHGTDHTPPHQPGRDDPFYARVAYSTHTGPELGATRSPAAGRDIHQRDGDARDGVAYDGQVTPLDADGVPAHRSPFQRLALTDEFAVSRHRAHWPDEETADSLGWARGPWVTTASAVRGPWEVRLARVGHPAGDHRLLVGGHALADDLPPAASAGGVVRRADGLTSALLPLHPAGGEITVHRSEGTNALGPHSATPAYRGAGQLHAVAVFLGRTEADAGLPPAPSVSFPDAETAQVRWPDGGETTVPLGE
;
A
#
# COMPACT_ATOMS: atom_id res chain seq x y z
N MET A 1 1.99 -22.26 -13.45
CA MET A 1 2.00 -23.07 -12.21
C MET A 1 1.32 -24.39 -12.51
N THR A 2 1.85 -25.52 -12.03
CA THR A 2 1.13 -26.80 -12.08
C THR A 2 0.07 -26.81 -10.98
N GLU A 3 -1.18 -27.15 -11.31
CA GLU A 3 -2.35 -27.27 -10.40
C GLU A 3 -2.19 -28.36 -9.31
N ALA A 4 -0.98 -28.89 -9.10
CA ALA A 4 -0.70 -30.12 -8.35
C ALA A 4 -1.01 -30.05 -6.84
N HIS A 5 -1.30 -28.86 -6.30
CA HIS A 5 -1.59 -28.65 -4.88
C HIS A 5 -2.95 -27.98 -4.63
N HIS A 6 -3.73 -27.74 -5.68
CA HIS A 6 -5.02 -27.10 -5.54
C HIS A 6 -6.04 -28.03 -4.87
N ASP A 7 -6.83 -27.48 -3.95
CA ASP A 7 -7.94 -28.17 -3.32
C ASP A 7 -9.19 -27.28 -3.40
N PRO A 8 -10.08 -27.51 -4.38
CA PRO A 8 -11.30 -26.71 -4.55
C PRO A 8 -12.38 -27.02 -3.50
N GLU A 9 -12.29 -28.12 -2.75
CA GLU A 9 -13.23 -28.39 -1.66
C GLU A 9 -12.84 -27.60 -0.40
N LEU A 10 -11.55 -27.58 -0.08
CA LEU A 10 -11.01 -26.79 1.03
C LEU A 10 -10.96 -25.30 0.68
N SER A 11 -10.51 -24.95 -0.52
CA SER A 11 -10.34 -23.57 -0.99
C SER A 11 -11.21 -23.28 -2.22
N PRO A 12 -12.54 -23.21 -2.06
CA PRO A 12 -13.47 -23.04 -3.18
C PRO A 12 -13.31 -21.74 -3.99
N HIS A 13 -12.61 -20.73 -3.47
CA HIS A 13 -12.45 -19.46 -4.16
C HIS A 13 -11.08 -19.31 -4.82
N THR A 14 -10.01 -19.72 -4.13
CA THR A 14 -8.65 -19.55 -4.66
C THR A 14 -8.08 -20.84 -5.23
N GLY A 15 -8.56 -21.99 -4.78
CA GLY A 15 -7.94 -23.30 -4.97
C GLY A 15 -6.66 -23.50 -4.16
N TRP A 16 -6.09 -22.46 -3.55
CA TRP A 16 -4.75 -22.52 -2.96
C TRP A 16 -4.77 -23.08 -1.54
N THR A 17 -3.81 -23.97 -1.27
CA THR A 17 -3.59 -24.58 0.04
C THR A 17 -2.26 -24.12 0.64
N ARG A 18 -1.96 -24.57 1.86
CA ARG A 18 -0.64 -24.35 2.48
C ARG A 18 0.50 -24.87 1.58
N ALA A 19 0.29 -25.93 0.81
CA ALA A 19 1.29 -26.48 -0.10
C ALA A 19 1.62 -25.51 -1.25
N ASP A 20 0.64 -24.77 -1.78
CA ASP A 20 0.89 -23.72 -2.78
C ASP A 20 1.73 -22.58 -2.22
N TRP A 21 1.50 -22.20 -0.96
CA TRP A 21 2.30 -21.21 -0.25
C TRP A 21 3.75 -21.66 -0.07
N LEU A 22 3.98 -22.90 0.39
CA LEU A 22 5.32 -23.48 0.52
C LEU A 22 6.03 -23.53 -0.84
N ALA A 23 5.34 -24.03 -1.87
CA ALA A 23 5.90 -24.13 -3.21
C ALA A 23 6.22 -22.75 -3.81
N THR A 24 5.42 -21.73 -3.51
CA THR A 24 5.67 -20.35 -3.95
C THR A 24 6.89 -19.77 -3.24
N ALA A 25 7.01 -19.95 -1.92
CA ALA A 25 8.20 -19.53 -1.17
C ALA A 25 9.47 -20.21 -1.70
N ASP A 26 9.43 -21.53 -1.93
CA ASP A 26 10.57 -22.29 -2.46
C ASP A 26 10.99 -21.80 -3.85
N ARG A 27 10.04 -21.50 -4.75
CA ARG A 27 10.33 -20.94 -6.09
C ARG A 27 11.00 -19.58 -6.00
N LEU A 28 10.49 -18.69 -5.14
CA LEU A 28 11.07 -17.36 -4.93
C LEU A 28 12.50 -17.45 -4.36
N LEU A 29 12.73 -18.35 -3.40
CA LEU A 29 14.06 -18.58 -2.82
C LEU A 29 15.05 -19.16 -3.83
N ALA A 30 14.59 -20.07 -4.68
CA ALA A 30 15.40 -20.65 -5.75
C ALA A 30 15.75 -19.62 -6.84
N ALA A 31 14.78 -18.79 -7.24
CA ALA A 31 14.94 -17.81 -8.32
C ALA A 31 16.03 -16.77 -8.01
N VAL A 32 16.25 -16.41 -6.74
CA VAL A 32 17.29 -15.45 -6.37
C VAL A 32 18.71 -16.02 -6.32
N ARG A 33 18.87 -17.36 -6.26
CA ARG A 33 20.19 -18.00 -6.07
C ARG A 33 21.20 -17.68 -7.17
N PRO A 34 20.86 -17.64 -8.47
CA PRO A 34 21.80 -17.27 -9.52
C PRO A 34 22.39 -15.86 -9.38
N HIS A 35 21.77 -14.99 -8.57
CA HIS A 35 22.17 -13.61 -8.36
C HIS A 35 23.02 -13.41 -7.09
N ALA A 36 23.32 -14.47 -6.34
CA ALA A 36 24.14 -14.41 -5.15
C ALA A 36 25.65 -14.27 -5.48
N THR A 37 26.38 -13.52 -4.67
CA THR A 37 27.84 -13.45 -4.75
C THR A 37 28.48 -14.75 -4.27
N PRO A 38 29.77 -15.02 -4.60
CA PRO A 38 30.56 -16.01 -3.87
C PRO A 38 30.45 -15.79 -2.36
N GLY A 39 30.24 -16.85 -1.59
CA GLY A 39 29.99 -16.78 -0.15
C GLY A 39 28.57 -16.35 0.23
N ASN A 40 27.63 -16.20 -0.72
CA ASN A 40 26.20 -15.97 -0.50
C ASN A 40 25.80 -14.72 0.33
N SER A 41 26.71 -13.79 0.59
CA SER A 41 26.44 -12.64 1.47
C SER A 41 25.66 -11.51 0.80
N LEU A 42 25.75 -11.34 -0.52
CA LEU A 42 25.01 -10.30 -1.26
C LEU A 42 24.21 -10.94 -2.39
N ILE A 43 23.02 -10.42 -2.69
CA ILE A 43 22.17 -10.89 -3.80
C ILE A 43 21.84 -9.70 -4.71
N HIS A 44 22.41 -9.69 -5.92
CA HIS A 44 22.28 -8.58 -6.87
C HIS A 44 21.24 -8.87 -7.95
N LEU A 45 19.97 -8.61 -7.63
CA LEU A 45 18.86 -8.75 -8.59
C LEU A 45 18.93 -7.72 -9.73
N PRO A 46 18.36 -8.04 -10.91
CA PRO A 46 18.37 -7.14 -12.06
C PRO A 46 17.48 -5.92 -11.84
N GLY A 47 17.96 -4.73 -12.25
CA GLY A 47 17.20 -3.48 -12.17
C GLY A 47 18.10 -2.27 -11.83
N PRO A 48 17.54 -1.05 -11.88
CA PRO A 48 18.26 0.15 -11.45
C PRO A 48 18.52 0.12 -9.94
N PRO A 49 19.70 0.56 -9.47
CA PRO A 49 19.99 0.63 -8.05
C PRO A 49 19.10 1.67 -7.34
N SER A 50 18.93 1.48 -6.03
CA SER A 50 18.36 2.50 -5.15
C SER A 50 19.33 3.67 -4.97
N ARG A 51 18.87 4.75 -4.32
CA ARG A 51 19.76 5.84 -3.88
C ARG A 51 20.88 5.39 -2.94
N SER A 52 20.74 4.24 -2.29
CA SER A 52 21.75 3.68 -1.37
C SER A 52 22.81 2.84 -2.09
N GLY A 53 22.66 2.63 -3.40
CA GLY A 53 23.66 2.03 -4.26
C GLY A 53 23.69 0.50 -4.21
N LYS A 54 24.36 -0.08 -5.21
CA LYS A 54 24.35 -1.53 -5.49
C LYS A 54 24.83 -2.41 -4.31
N HIS A 55 25.77 -1.92 -3.49
CA HIS A 55 26.27 -2.66 -2.33
C HIS A 55 25.19 -2.82 -1.26
N SER A 56 24.47 -1.75 -0.93
CA SER A 56 23.31 -1.79 -0.04
C SER A 56 22.19 -2.66 -0.61
N ASP A 57 21.90 -2.54 -1.90
CA ASP A 57 20.86 -3.34 -2.57
C ASP A 57 21.21 -4.84 -2.56
N GLY A 58 22.49 -5.20 -2.52
CA GLY A 58 22.95 -6.58 -2.35
C GLY A 58 22.62 -7.16 -0.96
N LEU A 59 22.84 -6.38 0.10
CA LEU A 59 22.43 -6.74 1.47
C LEU A 59 20.91 -6.83 1.57
N GLU A 60 20.20 -5.91 0.93
CA GLU A 60 18.74 -5.93 0.83
C GLU A 60 18.24 -7.26 0.25
N GLY A 61 18.84 -7.72 -0.85
CA GLY A 61 18.52 -9.01 -1.46
C GLY A 61 18.77 -10.19 -0.51
N TYR A 62 19.89 -10.18 0.22
CA TYR A 62 20.17 -11.18 1.24
C TYR A 62 19.11 -11.16 2.34
N ALA A 63 18.91 -10.02 3.01
CA ALA A 63 18.15 -9.93 4.24
C ALA A 63 16.65 -10.19 4.02
N ARG A 64 16.08 -9.69 2.93
CA ARG A 64 14.64 -9.85 2.64
C ARG A 64 14.30 -11.25 2.15
N THR A 65 15.22 -11.92 1.46
CA THR A 65 15.04 -13.34 1.10
C THR A 65 15.37 -14.25 2.29
N PHE A 66 16.28 -13.87 3.19
CA PHE A 66 16.50 -14.59 4.44
C PHE A 66 15.24 -14.58 5.31
N LEU A 67 14.52 -13.45 5.36
CA LEU A 67 13.23 -13.38 6.04
C LEU A 67 12.20 -14.36 5.44
N LEU A 68 12.18 -14.51 4.11
CA LEU A 68 11.34 -15.52 3.45
C LEU A 68 11.72 -16.94 3.85
N ALA A 69 13.01 -17.27 3.80
CA ALA A 69 13.53 -18.57 4.22
C ALA A 69 13.17 -18.84 5.68
N ALA A 70 13.32 -17.84 6.55
CA ALA A 70 13.00 -17.94 7.96
C ALA A 70 11.52 -18.21 8.23
N PHE A 71 10.60 -17.54 7.55
CA PHE A 71 9.17 -17.86 7.68
C PHE A 71 8.79 -19.21 7.08
N ARG A 72 9.51 -19.64 6.03
CA ARG A 72 9.32 -20.94 5.39
C ARG A 72 9.82 -22.12 6.25
N THR A 73 10.87 -21.93 7.06
CA THR A 73 11.51 -23.01 7.83
C THR A 73 11.34 -22.88 9.35
N GLY A 74 10.95 -21.71 9.84
CA GLY A 74 10.73 -21.45 11.27
C GLY A 74 9.37 -21.94 11.78
N GLY A 75 9.11 -21.67 13.05
CA GLY A 75 7.85 -22.01 13.71
C GLY A 75 7.56 -23.52 13.66
N ALA A 76 6.42 -23.89 13.09
CA ALA A 76 6.02 -25.29 12.97
C ALA A 76 6.83 -26.12 11.95
N ASN A 77 7.76 -25.50 11.20
CA ASN A 77 8.55 -26.18 10.17
C ASN A 77 9.99 -26.48 10.60
N LEU A 78 10.33 -26.34 11.89
CA LEU A 78 11.70 -26.57 12.38
C LEU A 78 12.20 -28.00 12.09
N GLU A 79 11.29 -28.96 11.92
CA GLU A 79 11.60 -30.37 11.60
C GLU A 79 11.45 -30.70 10.09
N ASP A 80 11.14 -29.71 9.23
CA ASP A 80 11.07 -29.94 7.78
C ASP A 80 12.45 -30.38 7.26
N PRO A 81 12.57 -31.53 6.59
CA PRO A 81 13.85 -32.04 6.09
C PRO A 81 14.54 -31.11 5.07
N ARG A 82 13.79 -30.20 4.44
CA ARG A 82 14.35 -29.19 3.52
C ARG A 82 14.91 -27.97 4.23
N ALA A 83 14.58 -27.77 5.51
CA ALA A 83 15.00 -26.57 6.24
C ALA A 83 16.53 -26.37 6.28
N PRO A 84 17.37 -27.40 6.54
CA PRO A 84 18.82 -27.24 6.48
C PRO A 84 19.34 -26.82 5.09
N GLU A 85 18.78 -27.38 4.02
CA GLU A 85 19.17 -27.06 2.63
C GLU A 85 18.81 -25.60 2.29
N LEU A 86 17.60 -25.16 2.66
CA LEU A 86 17.14 -23.80 2.41
C LEU A 86 17.94 -22.75 3.22
N LEU A 87 18.41 -23.10 4.42
CA LEU A 87 19.14 -22.19 5.31
C LEU A 87 20.66 -22.19 5.09
N ALA A 88 21.24 -23.24 4.51
CA ALA A 88 22.70 -23.34 4.34
C ALA A 88 23.32 -22.14 3.60
N PRO A 89 22.77 -21.64 2.46
CA PRO A 89 23.30 -20.45 1.80
C PRO A 89 23.25 -19.20 2.68
N TYR A 90 22.25 -19.09 3.57
CA TYR A 90 22.13 -17.95 4.48
C TYR A 90 23.12 -18.04 5.64
N ALA A 91 23.41 -19.25 6.16
CA ALA A 91 24.46 -19.42 7.15
C ALA A 91 25.84 -19.03 6.59
N GLU A 92 26.15 -19.43 5.35
CA GLU A 92 27.37 -19.00 4.64
C GLU A 92 27.40 -17.49 4.41
N GLY A 93 26.28 -16.94 3.91
CA GLY A 93 26.12 -15.50 3.66
C GLY A 93 26.25 -14.63 4.90
N LEU A 94 25.76 -15.09 6.05
CA LEU A 94 25.93 -14.41 7.33
C LEU A 94 27.41 -14.40 7.76
N ALA A 95 28.10 -15.54 7.62
CA ALA A 95 29.50 -15.66 8.00
C ALA A 95 30.41 -14.77 7.14
N ALA A 96 30.16 -14.74 5.83
CA ALA A 96 30.88 -13.91 4.87
C ALA A 96 30.49 -12.43 4.94
N GLY A 97 29.21 -12.13 5.19
CA GLY A 97 28.71 -10.76 5.26
C GLY A 97 29.14 -10.01 6.52
N THR A 98 29.23 -10.71 7.65
CA THR A 98 29.66 -10.10 8.93
C THR A 98 31.18 -10.03 9.09
N ASP A 99 31.95 -10.67 8.21
CA ASP A 99 33.41 -10.57 8.19
C ASP A 99 33.87 -9.31 7.42
N PRO A 100 34.39 -8.26 8.09
CA PRO A 100 34.83 -7.03 7.43
C PRO A 100 36.05 -7.23 6.50
N ALA A 101 36.78 -8.35 6.62
CA ALA A 101 37.89 -8.68 5.73
C ALA A 101 37.42 -9.40 4.45
N HIS A 102 36.17 -9.85 4.38
CA HIS A 102 35.64 -10.57 3.23
C HIS A 102 35.36 -9.59 2.07
N PRO A 103 35.70 -9.94 0.81
CA PRO A 103 35.45 -9.07 -0.35
C PRO A 103 33.97 -8.77 -0.63
N HIS A 104 33.06 -9.52 0.00
CA HIS A 104 31.62 -9.31 -0.06
C HIS A 104 31.01 -9.02 1.32
N ALA A 105 31.77 -8.39 2.21
CA ALA A 105 31.28 -7.92 3.51
C ALA A 105 30.05 -7.02 3.35
N TRP A 106 29.16 -7.03 4.34
CA TRP A 106 27.99 -6.19 4.37
C TRP A 106 28.34 -4.73 4.63
N PRO A 107 27.54 -3.80 4.09
CA PRO A 107 27.61 -2.43 4.56
C PRO A 107 27.23 -2.37 6.04
N ARG A 108 27.87 -1.44 6.76
CA ARG A 108 27.70 -1.25 8.19
C ARG A 108 26.48 -0.35 8.48
N PRO A 109 25.63 -0.65 9.46
CA PRO A 109 24.52 0.23 9.88
C PRO A 109 24.94 1.66 10.23
N LEU A 110 26.17 1.86 10.72
CA LEU A 110 26.70 3.21 10.96
C LEU A 110 26.98 3.99 9.66
N ASP A 111 27.44 3.31 8.62
CA ASP A 111 27.90 3.94 7.36
C ASP A 111 26.75 4.13 6.36
N ILE A 112 25.85 3.14 6.24
CA ILE A 112 24.75 3.16 5.27
C ILE A 112 23.42 3.03 6.02
N PRO A 113 22.59 4.10 6.07
CA PRO A 113 21.31 4.08 6.77
C PRO A 113 20.37 2.94 6.34
N GLN A 114 20.38 2.55 5.06
CA GLN A 114 19.55 1.46 4.58
C GLN A 114 19.92 0.09 5.20
N ALA A 115 21.18 -0.12 5.61
CA ALA A 115 21.57 -1.34 6.31
C ALA A 115 20.86 -1.50 7.67
N ARG A 116 20.42 -0.39 8.29
CA ARG A 116 19.61 -0.40 9.53
C ARG A 116 18.25 -1.07 9.33
N VAL A 117 17.66 -0.87 8.15
CA VAL A 117 16.39 -1.49 7.76
C VAL A 117 16.55 -3.00 7.63
N GLU A 118 17.63 -3.43 6.96
CA GLU A 118 17.88 -4.84 6.70
C GLU A 118 18.33 -5.60 7.95
N ALA A 119 19.00 -4.93 8.90
CA ALA A 119 19.35 -5.51 10.20
C ALA A 119 18.15 -6.08 10.95
N ALA A 120 16.98 -5.43 10.85
CA ALA A 120 15.75 -5.94 11.47
C ALA A 120 15.25 -7.24 10.81
N SER A 121 15.36 -7.37 9.48
CA SER A 121 15.03 -8.62 8.77
C SER A 121 15.99 -9.74 9.15
N VAL A 122 17.28 -9.43 9.29
CA VAL A 122 18.28 -10.40 9.77
C VAL A 122 17.96 -10.85 11.20
N ALA A 123 17.70 -9.93 12.12
CA ALA A 123 17.34 -10.23 13.50
C ALA A 123 16.07 -11.11 13.61
N LEU A 124 15.02 -10.79 12.83
CA LEU A 124 13.81 -11.63 12.75
C LEU A 124 14.12 -13.02 12.19
N GLY A 125 14.90 -13.09 11.12
CA GLY A 125 15.28 -14.35 10.50
C GLY A 125 16.06 -15.25 11.46
N LEU A 126 17.03 -14.68 12.18
CA LEU A 126 17.81 -15.37 13.21
C LEU A 126 16.93 -15.86 14.36
N HIS A 127 15.95 -15.06 14.80
CA HIS A 127 15.01 -15.46 15.85
C HIS A 127 14.15 -16.65 15.41
N GLU A 128 13.45 -16.55 14.27
CA GLU A 128 12.53 -17.60 13.82
C GLU A 128 13.24 -18.90 13.43
N THR A 129 14.54 -18.83 13.09
CA THR A 129 15.37 -19.99 12.73
C THR A 129 16.39 -20.37 13.80
N ARG A 130 16.28 -19.83 15.02
CA ARG A 130 17.33 -19.90 16.05
C ARG A 130 17.91 -21.30 16.25
N ALA A 131 17.05 -22.29 16.44
CA ALA A 131 17.44 -23.69 16.69
C ALA A 131 18.08 -24.40 15.48
N LEU A 132 17.87 -23.87 14.27
CA LEU A 132 18.39 -24.40 13.01
C LEU A 132 19.65 -23.68 12.52
N LEU A 133 19.77 -22.38 12.81
CA LEU A 133 20.83 -21.53 12.30
C LEU A 133 21.64 -20.91 13.45
N TRP A 134 21.09 -19.93 14.18
CA TRP A 134 21.84 -19.15 15.17
C TRP A 134 22.61 -20.03 16.17
N ASP A 135 21.93 -20.97 16.83
CA ASP A 135 22.52 -21.83 17.88
C ASP A 135 23.57 -22.82 17.32
N ARG A 136 23.66 -22.95 15.99
CA ARG A 136 24.58 -23.87 15.28
C ARG A 136 25.74 -23.13 14.60
N LEU A 137 25.72 -21.80 14.59
CA LEU A 137 26.81 -21.00 14.03
C LEU A 137 28.09 -21.18 14.85
N PRO A 138 29.27 -21.13 14.21
CA PRO A 138 30.52 -20.98 14.93
C PRO A 138 30.51 -19.73 15.84
N ALA A 139 31.15 -19.82 17.01
CA ALA A 139 31.18 -18.72 17.99
C ALA A 139 31.69 -17.41 17.38
N GLU A 140 32.75 -17.47 16.56
CA GLU A 140 33.31 -16.32 15.84
C GLU A 140 32.30 -15.65 14.87
N VAL A 141 31.37 -16.40 14.28
CA VAL A 141 30.31 -15.83 13.42
C VAL A 141 29.22 -15.21 14.27
N GLN A 142 28.87 -15.83 15.40
CA GLN A 142 27.93 -15.25 16.36
C GLN A 142 28.45 -13.91 16.90
N GLU A 143 29.73 -13.86 17.29
CA GLU A 143 30.41 -12.64 17.76
C GLU A 143 30.37 -11.54 16.71
N ARG A 144 30.80 -11.81 15.47
CA ARG A 144 30.74 -10.82 14.39
C ARG A 144 29.31 -10.37 14.04
N THR A 145 28.34 -11.28 14.15
CA THR A 145 26.93 -10.94 13.95
C THR A 145 26.40 -10.03 15.05
N VAL A 146 26.76 -10.31 16.32
CA VAL A 146 26.47 -9.42 17.44
C VAL A 146 27.11 -8.06 17.21
N ASP A 147 28.39 -8.00 16.85
CA ASP A 147 29.10 -6.75 16.61
C ASP A 147 28.42 -5.91 15.51
N TRP A 148 28.06 -6.54 14.39
CA TRP A 148 27.37 -5.87 13.29
C TRP A 148 25.97 -5.37 13.68
N LEU A 149 25.21 -6.15 14.46
CA LEU A 149 23.88 -5.75 14.95
C LEU A 149 23.96 -4.68 16.04
N SER A 150 24.99 -4.72 16.89
CA SER A 150 25.20 -3.76 17.98
C SER A 150 25.44 -2.33 17.50
N GLU A 151 25.81 -2.14 16.23
CA GLU A 151 25.85 -0.81 15.59
C GLU A 151 24.49 -0.10 15.52
N MET A 152 23.40 -0.82 15.72
CA MET A 152 22.06 -0.23 15.82
C MET A 152 21.83 0.50 17.15
N ALA A 153 22.63 0.21 18.18
CA ALA A 153 22.50 0.81 19.50
C ALA A 153 22.69 2.33 19.44
N ASP A 154 21.69 3.09 19.92
CA ASP A 154 21.66 4.56 19.96
C ASP A 154 21.87 5.26 18.60
N VAL A 155 21.86 4.50 17.49
CA VAL A 155 22.01 5.09 16.16
C VAL A 155 20.79 5.93 15.85
N TRP A 156 21.00 7.13 15.32
CA TRP A 156 19.87 7.96 14.89
C TRP A 156 19.07 7.24 13.81
N VAL A 157 17.74 7.23 13.95
CA VAL A 157 16.80 6.75 12.94
C VAL A 157 15.71 7.80 12.74
N PRO A 158 15.11 7.91 11.55
CA PRO A 158 13.92 8.72 11.35
C PRO A 158 12.80 8.32 12.32
N GLU A 159 12.03 9.32 12.78
CA GLU A 159 10.90 9.15 13.68
C GLU A 159 9.66 8.62 12.93
N ASN A 160 9.77 7.37 12.50
CA ASN A 160 8.72 6.59 11.84
C ASN A 160 8.96 5.10 12.14
N ASN A 161 8.42 4.18 11.34
CA ASN A 161 8.64 2.73 11.45
C ASN A 161 10.10 2.29 11.69
N TRP A 162 11.11 3.10 11.35
CA TRP A 162 12.52 2.78 11.61
C TRP A 162 12.86 2.62 13.10
N VAL A 163 12.10 3.24 14.01
CA VAL A 163 12.28 3.02 15.46
C VAL A 163 12.08 1.55 15.83
N TRP A 164 11.16 0.88 15.13
CA TRP A 164 10.90 -0.55 15.33
C TRP A 164 11.99 -1.44 14.75
N PHE A 165 12.69 -1.03 13.71
CA PHE A 165 13.85 -1.79 13.21
C PHE A 165 14.92 -1.87 14.30
N ARG A 166 15.23 -0.73 14.93
CA ARG A 166 16.19 -0.65 16.04
C ARG A 166 15.73 -1.46 17.25
N ALA A 167 14.47 -1.31 17.69
CA ALA A 167 13.93 -2.05 18.82
C ALA A 167 13.89 -3.58 18.59
N THR A 168 13.63 -4.02 17.35
CA THR A 168 13.63 -5.44 16.98
C THR A 168 15.04 -6.03 17.07
N VAL A 169 16.06 -5.30 16.61
CA VAL A 169 17.46 -5.71 16.75
C VAL A 169 17.87 -5.75 18.22
N ALA A 170 17.50 -4.74 19.01
CA ALA A 170 17.77 -4.72 20.45
C ALA A 170 17.12 -5.90 21.19
N ALA A 171 15.89 -6.28 20.82
CA ALA A 171 15.22 -7.45 21.37
C ALA A 171 15.94 -8.76 21.04
N PHE A 172 16.42 -8.92 19.80
CA PHE A 172 17.20 -10.10 19.42
C PHE A 172 18.51 -10.17 20.21
N LEU A 173 19.27 -9.07 20.28
CA LEU A 173 20.51 -8.97 21.06
C LEU A 173 20.27 -9.37 22.54
N ARG A 174 19.20 -8.83 23.15
CA ARG A 174 18.77 -9.24 24.50
C ARG A 174 18.51 -10.74 24.59
N SER A 175 17.77 -11.31 23.62
CA SER A 175 17.38 -12.73 23.63
C SER A 175 18.55 -13.72 23.51
N VAL A 176 19.72 -13.26 23.05
CA VAL A 176 20.95 -14.05 22.94
C VAL A 176 21.98 -13.68 24.01
N GLY A 177 21.62 -12.81 24.96
CA GLY A 177 22.51 -12.38 26.06
C GLY A 177 23.56 -11.35 25.66
N ALA A 178 23.44 -10.74 24.48
CA ALA A 178 24.35 -9.69 24.01
C ALA A 178 24.00 -8.31 24.59
N PRO A 179 24.95 -7.36 24.64
CA PRO A 179 24.68 -5.97 24.99
C PRO A 179 23.58 -5.37 24.09
N HIS A 180 22.63 -4.69 24.70
CA HIS A 180 21.52 -4.03 24.02
C HIS A 180 21.12 -2.75 24.77
N GLN A 181 20.53 -1.80 24.05
CA GLN A 181 20.05 -0.55 24.64
C GLN A 181 18.56 -0.62 24.94
N ALA A 182 18.22 -0.67 26.23
CA ALA A 182 16.82 -0.64 26.68
C ALA A 182 16.13 0.69 26.35
N SER A 183 16.88 1.79 26.26
CA SER A 183 16.38 3.11 25.84
C SER A 183 15.80 3.10 24.43
N ASP A 184 16.39 2.34 23.50
CA ASP A 184 15.92 2.26 22.12
C ASP A 184 14.54 1.59 22.03
N ILE A 185 14.31 0.59 22.87
CA ILE A 185 13.03 -0.11 23.00
C ILE A 185 11.98 0.82 23.63
N ALA A 186 12.32 1.46 24.74
CA ALA A 186 11.43 2.40 25.42
C ALA A 186 11.01 3.55 24.49
N TYR A 187 11.95 4.07 23.70
CA TYR A 187 11.70 5.11 22.71
C TYR A 187 10.77 4.64 21.59
N ALA A 188 10.99 3.44 21.03
CA ALA A 188 10.11 2.90 19.99
C ALA A 188 8.68 2.70 20.48
N ILE A 189 8.51 2.23 21.72
CA ILE A 189 7.19 2.10 22.35
C ILE A 189 6.56 3.49 22.50
N ASP A 190 7.24 4.46 23.10
CA ASP A 190 6.69 5.80 23.36
C ASP A 190 6.30 6.54 22.07
N GLU A 191 7.14 6.49 21.03
CA GLU A 191 6.83 7.07 19.72
C GLU A 191 5.60 6.39 19.08
N THR A 192 5.53 5.06 19.14
CA THR A 192 4.40 4.30 18.58
C THR A 192 3.09 4.64 19.27
N GLU A 193 3.11 4.89 20.58
CA GLU A 193 1.94 5.39 21.30
C GLU A 193 1.55 6.80 20.85
N GLY A 194 2.53 7.67 20.56
CA GLY A 194 2.30 9.00 19.98
C GLY A 194 1.74 8.98 18.56
N TRP A 195 1.91 7.89 17.83
CA TRP A 195 1.43 7.71 16.46
C TRP A 195 0.11 6.93 16.35
N TYR A 196 -0.42 6.41 17.47
CA TYR A 196 -1.69 5.69 17.48
C TYR A 196 -2.86 6.67 17.33
N ALA A 197 -3.54 6.59 16.18
CA ALA A 197 -4.64 7.47 15.80
C ALA A 197 -6.03 6.93 16.21
N GLY A 198 -6.08 5.76 16.86
CA GLY A 198 -7.31 5.10 17.30
C GLY A 198 -7.79 4.00 16.36
N HIS A 199 -8.70 3.15 16.84
CA HIS A 199 -9.33 2.07 16.06
C HIS A 199 -8.36 1.17 15.28
N GLY A 200 -7.18 0.90 15.84
CA GLY A 200 -6.15 0.09 15.19
C GLY A 200 -5.29 0.83 14.16
N TRP A 201 -5.57 2.09 13.85
CA TRP A 201 -4.79 2.86 12.88
C TRP A 201 -3.64 3.62 13.54
N TYR A 202 -2.47 3.57 12.91
CA TYR A 202 -1.29 4.38 13.17
C TYR A 202 -1.00 5.31 11.99
N THR A 203 -0.46 6.49 12.27
CA THR A 203 0.30 7.25 11.28
C THR A 203 1.74 6.74 11.26
N ASP A 204 2.35 6.52 10.10
CA ASP A 204 3.76 6.13 10.05
C ASP A 204 4.66 7.34 10.27
N GLY A 205 4.97 7.61 11.54
CA GLY A 205 5.59 8.86 11.95
C GLY A 205 4.61 10.04 11.88
N ALA A 206 4.97 11.13 12.55
CA ALA A 206 4.25 12.39 12.47
C ALA A 206 5.24 13.55 12.55
N GLN A 207 5.09 14.57 11.70
CA GLN A 207 5.91 15.79 11.84
C GLN A 207 5.71 16.47 13.19
N GLN A 208 4.52 16.30 13.78
CA GLN A 208 4.20 16.67 15.14
C GLN A 208 3.28 15.60 15.72
N ARG A 209 3.54 15.16 16.96
CA ARG A 209 2.67 14.19 17.66
C ARG A 209 1.21 14.66 17.64
N GLY A 210 0.30 13.74 17.35
CA GLY A 210 -1.13 14.03 17.21
C GLY A 210 -1.58 14.51 15.82
N GLN A 211 -0.66 14.69 14.86
CA GLN A 211 -1.03 14.94 13.45
C GLN A 211 -0.98 13.64 12.64
N PHE A 212 -2.15 13.09 12.32
CA PHE A 212 -2.29 11.80 11.65
C PHE A 212 -2.69 11.99 10.18
N ARG A 213 -1.73 11.88 9.26
CA ARG A 213 -1.96 12.09 7.81
C ARG A 213 -1.31 11.02 6.91
N ASN A 214 -0.50 10.12 7.49
CA ASN A 214 0.27 9.13 6.74
C ASN A 214 -0.37 7.76 6.91
N PHE A 215 -1.47 7.53 6.19
CA PHE A 215 -2.18 6.25 6.19
C PHE A 215 -1.93 5.52 4.87
N ASP A 216 -1.28 4.37 4.99
CA ASP A 216 -0.98 3.43 3.90
C ASP A 216 -0.67 2.05 4.52
N TYR A 217 -0.15 1.13 3.70
CA TYR A 217 0.19 -0.23 4.12
C TYR A 217 1.32 -0.35 5.15
N TYR A 218 2.10 0.69 5.45
CA TYR A 218 3.02 0.65 6.61
C TYR A 218 2.28 0.55 7.93
N ASN A 219 1.05 1.05 8.02
CA ASN A 219 0.16 0.77 9.15
C ASN A 219 0.05 -0.75 9.38
N ALA A 220 -0.11 -1.50 8.30
CA ALA A 220 -0.21 -2.96 8.30
C ALA A 220 1.14 -3.67 8.50
N TRP A 221 2.02 -3.64 7.50
CA TRP A 221 3.22 -4.50 7.44
C TRP A 221 4.41 -3.99 8.25
N ALA A 222 4.29 -2.84 8.91
CA ALA A 222 5.29 -2.34 9.85
C ALA A 222 4.68 -2.09 11.23
N MET A 223 3.68 -1.21 11.32
CA MET A 223 3.13 -0.74 12.61
C MET A 223 2.26 -1.77 13.34
N HIS A 224 1.80 -2.82 12.68
CA HIS A 224 1.23 -4.00 13.37
C HIS A 224 2.18 -5.19 13.41
N LEU A 225 3.09 -5.30 12.45
CA LEU A 225 4.04 -6.42 12.38
C LEU A 225 5.11 -6.31 13.46
N TYR A 226 5.97 -5.28 13.41
CA TYR A 226 7.14 -5.23 14.30
C TYR A 226 6.82 -5.17 15.79
N PRO A 227 5.79 -4.44 16.27
CA PRO A 227 5.49 -4.45 17.70
C PRO A 227 5.11 -5.84 18.22
N LEU A 228 4.38 -6.64 17.41
CA LEU A 228 4.04 -8.00 17.79
C LEU A 228 5.25 -8.94 17.71
N TRP A 229 6.08 -8.83 16.68
CA TRP A 229 7.32 -9.61 16.62
C TRP A 229 8.32 -9.24 17.72
N TYR A 230 8.39 -7.97 18.11
CA TYR A 230 9.16 -7.54 19.27
C TYR A 230 8.70 -8.29 20.54
N THR A 231 7.39 -8.39 20.78
CA THR A 231 6.87 -9.11 21.95
C THR A 231 7.14 -10.63 21.85
N ARG A 232 7.10 -11.21 20.64
CA ARG A 232 7.49 -12.61 20.39
C ARG A 232 8.95 -12.88 20.70
N ILE A 233 9.86 -12.04 20.21
CA ILE A 233 11.30 -12.16 20.48
C ILE A 233 11.59 -12.03 21.98
N SER A 234 10.93 -11.09 22.63
CA SER A 234 11.16 -10.76 24.03
C SER A 234 10.55 -11.78 24.99
N GLY A 235 9.51 -12.52 24.57
CA GLY A 235 8.88 -13.54 25.39
C GLY A 235 8.44 -13.00 26.76
N ALA A 236 8.90 -13.64 27.83
CA ALA A 236 8.59 -13.24 29.21
C ALA A 236 9.20 -11.88 29.62
N ASP A 237 10.21 -11.40 28.90
CA ASP A 237 10.90 -10.12 29.18
C ASP A 237 10.22 -8.93 28.49
N ALA A 238 9.12 -9.15 27.75
CA ALA A 238 8.34 -8.07 27.16
C ALA A 238 7.65 -7.22 28.24
N GLU A 239 7.43 -5.94 27.94
CA GLU A 239 6.77 -5.01 28.84
C GLU A 239 5.35 -5.52 29.19
N PRO A 240 4.95 -5.49 30.48
CA PRO A 240 3.67 -6.04 30.92
C PRO A 240 2.47 -5.49 30.14
N GLY A 241 1.66 -6.40 29.59
CA GLY A 241 0.43 -6.07 28.84
C GLY A 241 0.64 -5.51 27.43
N LEU A 242 1.90 -5.34 26.97
CA LEU A 242 2.19 -4.76 25.66
C LEU A 242 1.69 -5.64 24.51
N ALA A 243 1.90 -6.96 24.61
CA ALA A 243 1.43 -7.93 23.61
C ALA A 243 -0.09 -7.85 23.44
N GLU A 244 -0.87 -7.86 24.53
CA GLU A 244 -2.32 -7.79 24.45
C GLU A 244 -2.80 -6.44 23.90
N ARG A 245 -2.15 -5.33 24.26
CA ARG A 245 -2.44 -4.01 23.70
C ARG A 245 -2.29 -4.00 22.17
N TYR A 246 -1.17 -4.51 21.66
CA TYR A 246 -0.93 -4.53 20.22
C TYR A 246 -1.81 -5.57 19.49
N ARG A 247 -2.12 -6.72 20.11
CA ARG A 247 -3.13 -7.67 19.59
C ARG A 247 -4.49 -7.02 19.46
N ALA A 248 -4.94 -6.28 20.47
CA ALA A 248 -6.24 -5.59 20.45
C ALA A 248 -6.30 -4.52 19.34
N ARG A 249 -5.20 -3.77 19.12
CA ARG A 249 -5.12 -2.79 18.03
C ARG A 249 -5.11 -3.45 16.65
N LEU A 250 -4.37 -4.53 16.47
CA LEU A 250 -4.40 -5.30 15.21
C LEU A 250 -5.81 -5.85 14.94
N ARG A 251 -6.49 -6.36 15.98
CA ARG A 251 -7.87 -6.84 15.86
C ARG A 251 -8.82 -5.75 15.35
N ALA A 252 -8.70 -4.53 15.86
CA ALA A 252 -9.49 -3.39 15.39
C ALA A 252 -9.16 -3.03 13.93
N PHE A 253 -7.86 -3.00 13.56
CA PHE A 253 -7.43 -2.69 12.20
C PHE A 253 -7.93 -3.71 11.17
N LEU A 254 -7.87 -5.01 11.48
CA LEU A 254 -8.27 -6.07 10.57
C LEU A 254 -9.76 -6.06 10.23
N ALA A 255 -10.60 -5.54 11.13
CA ALA A 255 -12.04 -5.35 10.86
C ALA A 255 -12.29 -4.30 9.76
N ASP A 256 -11.37 -3.34 9.60
CA ASP A 256 -11.40 -2.37 8.51
C ASP A 256 -10.67 -2.89 7.27
N ALA A 257 -9.49 -3.49 7.44
CA ALA A 257 -8.62 -3.92 6.36
C ALA A 257 -9.26 -4.97 5.42
N GLU A 258 -10.17 -5.84 5.90
CA GLU A 258 -10.87 -6.79 5.03
C GLU A 258 -11.75 -6.10 3.97
N HIS A 259 -12.15 -4.84 4.19
CA HIS A 259 -12.97 -4.04 3.27
C HIS A 259 -12.13 -3.28 2.23
N LEU A 260 -10.82 -3.51 2.17
CA LEU A 260 -9.87 -2.87 1.24
C LEU A 260 -9.31 -3.87 0.20
N VAL A 261 -9.98 -5.01 0.03
CA VAL A 261 -9.54 -6.13 -0.83
C VAL A 261 -10.67 -6.51 -1.79
N ALA A 262 -10.34 -6.64 -3.07
CA ALA A 262 -11.27 -7.06 -4.11
C ALA A 262 -11.58 -8.56 -4.07
N ALA A 263 -12.67 -8.95 -4.76
CA ALA A 263 -13.05 -10.34 -4.92
C ALA A 263 -11.96 -11.15 -5.65
N ASP A 264 -11.17 -10.54 -6.53
CA ASP A 264 -10.07 -11.22 -7.21
C ASP A 264 -8.77 -11.27 -6.40
N GLY A 265 -8.82 -10.85 -5.12
CA GLY A 265 -7.69 -10.78 -4.21
C GLY A 265 -6.85 -9.51 -4.31
N GLY A 266 -7.17 -8.60 -5.25
CA GLY A 266 -6.40 -7.37 -5.44
C GLY A 266 -6.49 -6.44 -4.22
N PRO A 267 -5.36 -6.07 -3.58
CA PRO A 267 -5.36 -5.05 -2.54
C PRO A 267 -5.52 -3.65 -3.16
N LEU A 268 -6.04 -2.69 -2.39
CA LEU A 268 -6.19 -1.29 -2.79
C LEU A 268 -4.85 -0.71 -3.31
N PHE A 269 -4.85 -0.05 -4.46
CA PHE A 269 -3.66 0.64 -4.96
C PHE A 269 -3.57 2.05 -4.33
N GLN A 270 -3.03 2.13 -3.12
CA GLN A 270 -2.91 3.39 -2.36
C GLN A 270 -1.66 3.39 -1.47
N GLY A 271 -1.00 4.54 -1.40
CA GLY A 271 0.18 4.76 -0.56
C GLY A 271 1.51 4.39 -1.21
N ARG A 272 2.60 4.57 -0.46
CA ARG A 272 3.97 4.28 -0.91
C ARG A 272 4.32 2.80 -0.87
N SER A 273 5.45 2.44 -1.46
CA SER A 273 6.03 1.09 -1.39
C SER A 273 5.15 -0.03 -1.95
N LEU A 274 4.29 0.30 -2.92
CA LEU A 274 3.40 -0.65 -3.57
C LEU A 274 4.16 -1.80 -4.27
N THR A 275 5.44 -1.62 -4.60
CA THR A 275 6.29 -2.70 -5.15
C THR A 275 6.38 -3.95 -4.27
N TYR A 276 5.98 -3.86 -2.99
CA TYR A 276 5.98 -4.98 -2.04
C TYR A 276 4.75 -5.89 -2.18
N ARG A 277 3.71 -5.47 -2.93
CA ARG A 277 2.59 -6.32 -3.38
C ARG A 277 1.88 -7.07 -2.25
N PHE A 278 2.10 -8.38 -2.17
CA PHE A 278 1.49 -9.29 -1.20
C PHE A 278 2.10 -9.17 0.21
N ALA A 279 3.05 -8.25 0.45
CA ALA A 279 3.28 -7.73 1.80
C ALA A 279 1.96 -7.22 2.42
N ALA A 280 0.98 -6.78 1.64
CA ALA A 280 -0.35 -6.41 2.11
C ALA A 280 -1.10 -7.56 2.83
N ALA A 281 -0.69 -8.82 2.64
CA ALA A 281 -1.23 -9.97 3.38
C ALA A 281 -0.63 -10.11 4.80
N ALA A 282 0.49 -9.44 5.09
CA ALA A 282 1.19 -9.51 6.36
C ALA A 282 0.29 -9.31 7.60
N PRO A 283 -0.56 -8.26 7.72
CA PRO A 283 -1.36 -8.07 8.94
C PRO A 283 -2.36 -9.21 9.18
N PHE A 284 -2.90 -9.83 8.13
CA PHE A 284 -3.82 -10.96 8.25
C PHE A 284 -3.09 -12.19 8.80
N TRP A 285 -1.87 -12.44 8.32
CA TRP A 285 -1.01 -13.49 8.87
C TRP A 285 -0.54 -13.20 10.28
N THR A 286 -0.14 -11.96 10.58
CA THR A 286 0.15 -11.53 11.95
C THR A 286 -1.05 -11.79 12.85
N GLY A 287 -2.27 -11.48 12.38
CA GLY A 287 -3.51 -11.76 13.10
C GLY A 287 -3.67 -13.24 13.43
N ALA A 288 -3.34 -14.14 12.51
CA ALA A 288 -3.39 -15.58 12.76
C ALA A 288 -2.26 -16.06 13.70
N VAL A 289 -1.01 -15.64 13.45
CA VAL A 289 0.18 -16.03 14.23
C VAL A 289 0.07 -15.58 15.70
N PHE A 290 -0.51 -14.42 15.93
CA PHE A 290 -0.64 -13.83 17.26
C PHE A 290 -2.07 -13.92 17.81
N ASP A 291 -2.96 -14.73 17.23
CA ASP A 291 -4.35 -14.89 17.71
C ASP A 291 -5.07 -13.54 17.95
N ALA A 292 -4.84 -12.62 17.01
CA ALA A 292 -5.33 -11.25 16.99
C ALA A 292 -6.30 -10.99 15.82
N SER A 293 -6.66 -12.00 15.04
CA SER A 293 -7.63 -11.86 13.96
C SER A 293 -9.06 -11.76 14.51
N PRO A 294 -9.88 -10.77 14.09
CA PRO A 294 -11.32 -10.78 14.31
C PRO A 294 -12.06 -11.64 13.29
N LEU A 295 -11.36 -12.07 12.23
CA LEU A 295 -11.94 -12.75 11.08
C LEU A 295 -11.95 -14.26 11.32
N PRO A 296 -12.96 -14.99 10.81
CA PRO A 296 -12.90 -16.43 10.73
C PRO A 296 -11.63 -16.90 10.00
N PRO A 297 -11.05 -18.05 10.39
CA PRO A 297 -9.84 -18.56 9.76
C PRO A 297 -9.98 -18.76 8.24
N GLY A 298 -11.14 -19.25 7.77
CA GLY A 298 -11.45 -19.42 6.35
C GLY A 298 -11.40 -18.12 5.55
N ARG A 299 -11.90 -17.02 6.12
CA ARG A 299 -11.84 -15.69 5.50
C ARG A 299 -10.45 -15.10 5.51
N THR A 300 -9.70 -15.32 6.60
CA THR A 300 -8.29 -14.93 6.69
C THR A 300 -7.49 -15.61 5.56
N ARG A 301 -7.68 -16.93 5.35
CA ARG A 301 -7.04 -17.65 4.24
C ARG A 301 -7.51 -17.17 2.88
N ARG A 302 -8.81 -16.95 2.68
CA ARG A 302 -9.39 -16.44 1.42
C ARG A 302 -8.74 -15.15 0.96
N ILE A 303 -8.61 -14.18 1.88
CA ILE A 303 -8.03 -12.87 1.61
C ILE A 303 -6.54 -13.00 1.30
N ALA A 304 -5.78 -13.66 2.16
CA ALA A 304 -4.33 -13.76 2.01
C ALA A 304 -3.93 -14.57 0.76
N SER A 305 -4.55 -15.73 0.54
CA SER A 305 -4.29 -16.57 -0.65
C SER A 305 -4.74 -15.87 -1.93
N GLY A 306 -5.86 -15.15 -1.87
CA GLY A 306 -6.32 -14.28 -2.95
C GLY A 306 -5.26 -13.25 -3.32
N MET A 307 -4.67 -12.53 -2.36
CA MET A 307 -3.62 -11.54 -2.63
C MET A 307 -2.38 -12.16 -3.26
N LEU A 308 -1.85 -13.25 -2.70
CA LEU A 308 -0.66 -13.89 -3.27
C LEU A 308 -0.92 -14.36 -4.71
N ARG A 309 -2.03 -15.08 -4.91
CA ARG A 309 -2.46 -15.55 -6.22
C ARG A 309 -2.67 -14.40 -7.21
N HIS A 310 -3.29 -13.30 -6.77
CA HIS A 310 -3.56 -12.13 -7.60
C HIS A 310 -2.31 -11.62 -8.30
N PHE A 311 -1.17 -11.56 -7.59
CA PHE A 311 0.10 -11.11 -8.16
C PHE A 311 0.84 -12.20 -8.94
N VAL A 312 0.86 -13.44 -8.45
CA VAL A 312 1.56 -14.55 -9.12
C VAL A 312 0.91 -14.85 -10.48
N ASP A 313 -0.42 -14.93 -10.54
CA ASP A 313 -1.16 -15.21 -11.78
C ASP A 313 -1.05 -14.06 -12.80
N ARG A 314 -0.75 -12.84 -12.34
CA ARG A 314 -0.61 -11.63 -13.19
C ARG A 314 0.83 -11.28 -13.53
N GLY A 315 1.78 -12.20 -13.33
CA GLY A 315 3.13 -12.06 -13.84
C GLY A 315 4.12 -11.32 -12.93
N ALA A 316 3.86 -11.23 -11.62
CA ALA A 316 4.81 -10.60 -10.68
C ALA A 316 6.23 -11.20 -10.74
N THR A 317 6.32 -12.48 -11.11
CA THR A 317 7.56 -13.24 -11.27
C THR A 317 7.88 -13.60 -12.73
N ALA A 318 7.31 -12.90 -13.71
CA ALA A 318 7.50 -13.22 -15.13
C ALA A 318 8.96 -13.02 -15.61
N GLU A 319 9.68 -12.09 -14.99
CA GLU A 319 11.10 -11.83 -15.26
C GLU A 319 11.97 -12.79 -14.44
N GLU A 320 12.47 -13.86 -15.06
CA GLU A 320 13.44 -14.80 -14.47
C GLU A 320 12.98 -15.49 -13.17
N GLY A 321 11.68 -15.46 -12.86
CA GLY A 321 11.13 -16.02 -11.61
C GLY A 321 11.29 -15.13 -10.39
N VAL A 322 11.93 -13.95 -10.50
CA VAL A 322 12.10 -12.99 -9.40
C VAL A 322 10.99 -11.95 -9.38
N LEU A 323 10.70 -11.38 -8.21
CA LEU A 323 9.73 -10.29 -8.10
C LEU A 323 10.23 -9.04 -8.82
N SER A 324 9.51 -8.60 -9.85
CA SER A 324 9.86 -7.42 -10.64
C SER A 324 9.75 -6.12 -9.84
N LEU A 325 10.47 -5.07 -10.22
CA LEU A 325 10.34 -3.73 -9.63
C LEU A 325 9.11 -3.01 -10.22
N GLY A 326 7.92 -3.27 -9.67
CA GLY A 326 6.64 -2.75 -10.16
C GLY A 326 5.43 -3.32 -9.41
N TRP A 327 4.26 -3.36 -10.05
CA TRP A 327 3.01 -3.85 -9.44
C TRP A 327 2.62 -5.26 -9.93
N HIS A 328 2.09 -5.41 -11.15
CA HIS A 328 1.91 -6.75 -11.75
C HIS A 328 3.16 -7.19 -12.51
N HIS A 329 3.73 -6.28 -13.29
CA HIS A 329 4.97 -6.45 -14.04
C HIS A 329 5.95 -5.35 -13.63
N ARG A 330 7.14 -5.31 -14.24
CA ARG A 330 8.10 -4.22 -14.04
C ARG A 330 7.49 -2.90 -14.50
N PHE A 331 7.42 -1.96 -13.58
CA PHE A 331 6.92 -0.62 -13.84
C PHE A 331 7.63 0.35 -12.89
N GLU A 332 8.81 0.80 -13.31
CA GLU A 332 9.69 1.62 -12.48
C GLU A 332 9.07 2.93 -11.99
N PRO A 333 8.14 3.61 -12.70
CA PRO A 333 7.51 4.81 -12.19
C PRO A 333 6.72 4.65 -10.89
N VAL A 334 6.44 3.43 -10.39
CA VAL A 334 5.83 3.24 -9.06
C VAL A 334 6.85 3.17 -7.91
N ARG A 335 8.15 3.03 -8.23
CA ARG A 335 9.22 2.85 -7.25
C ARG A 335 9.42 4.12 -6.43
N GLN A 336 9.92 4.02 -5.20
CA GLN A 336 10.39 5.19 -4.45
C GLN A 336 11.90 5.34 -4.65
N THR A 337 12.48 6.50 -4.29
CA THR A 337 13.93 6.75 -4.45
C THR A 337 14.81 5.76 -3.68
N TYR A 338 14.28 5.19 -2.60
CA TYR A 338 14.92 4.14 -1.81
C TYR A 338 14.66 2.72 -2.34
N SER A 339 13.80 2.54 -3.34
CA SER A 339 13.49 1.22 -3.88
C SER A 339 14.56 0.75 -4.88
N GLY A 340 15.27 -0.31 -4.52
CA GLY A 340 16.22 -1.01 -5.38
C GLY A 340 15.66 -2.32 -5.96
N PRO A 341 16.46 -3.10 -6.71
CA PRO A 341 16.02 -4.33 -7.36
C PRO A 341 15.49 -5.40 -6.40
N ALA A 342 16.05 -5.46 -5.18
CA ALA A 342 15.62 -6.38 -4.14
C ALA A 342 14.39 -5.89 -3.36
N SER A 343 13.92 -4.67 -3.63
CA SER A 343 12.92 -4.06 -2.79
C SER A 343 11.59 -4.79 -2.73
N PRO A 344 11.10 -5.33 -3.86
CA PRO A 344 9.93 -6.20 -3.90
C PRO A 344 9.92 -7.36 -2.90
N TYR A 345 11.08 -7.86 -2.46
CA TYR A 345 11.14 -8.96 -1.49
C TYR A 345 10.72 -8.56 -0.07
N TRP A 346 10.33 -7.30 0.19
CA TRP A 346 9.53 -7.03 1.40
C TRP A 346 8.21 -7.80 1.42
N ALA A 347 7.76 -8.30 0.27
CA ALA A 347 6.67 -9.27 0.14
C ALA A 347 6.84 -10.51 1.04
N SER A 348 8.07 -10.85 1.47
CA SER A 348 8.35 -11.89 2.48
C SER A 348 7.55 -11.73 3.77
N LYS A 349 7.22 -10.50 4.19
CA LYS A 349 6.33 -10.24 5.35
C LYS A 349 4.94 -10.87 5.17
N GLY A 350 4.47 -10.90 3.93
CA GLY A 350 3.22 -11.56 3.55
C GLY A 350 3.26 -13.08 3.65
N MET A 351 4.40 -13.70 3.98
CA MET A 351 4.57 -15.16 4.10
C MET A 351 4.59 -15.65 5.55
N ALA A 352 4.40 -14.76 6.53
CA ALA A 352 4.48 -15.09 7.95
C ALA A 352 3.51 -16.21 8.40
N GLY A 353 2.41 -16.43 7.66
CA GLY A 353 1.47 -17.52 7.92
C GLY A 353 2.08 -18.91 7.83
N LEU A 354 3.20 -19.07 7.12
CA LEU A 354 3.91 -20.35 7.02
C LEU A 354 4.48 -20.83 8.35
N LEU A 355 4.70 -19.94 9.32
CA LEU A 355 5.11 -20.29 10.68
C LEU A 355 4.09 -21.17 11.41
N LEU A 356 2.82 -21.14 10.99
CA LEU A 356 1.73 -21.91 11.59
C LEU A 356 1.78 -23.38 11.11
N PRO A 357 1.39 -24.33 11.99
CA PRO A 357 1.36 -25.76 11.66
C PRO A 357 0.28 -26.06 10.62
N ALA A 358 0.43 -27.16 9.89
CA ALA A 358 -0.47 -27.51 8.78
C ALA A 358 -1.93 -27.76 9.22
N ASP A 359 -2.15 -28.12 10.47
CA ASP A 359 -3.45 -28.35 11.09
C ASP A 359 -4.04 -27.10 11.77
N HIS A 360 -3.34 -25.95 11.74
CA HIS A 360 -3.86 -24.70 12.27
C HIS A 360 -5.20 -24.36 11.60
N PRO A 361 -6.21 -23.81 12.32
CA PRO A 361 -7.53 -23.53 11.75
C PRO A 361 -7.49 -22.69 10.46
N VAL A 362 -6.53 -21.79 10.30
CA VAL A 362 -6.38 -21.00 9.06
C VAL A 362 -6.05 -21.87 7.84
N TRP A 363 -5.35 -22.99 8.02
CA TRP A 363 -4.99 -23.91 6.96
C TRP A 363 -6.02 -25.04 6.79
N ALA A 364 -6.80 -25.36 7.84
CA ALA A 364 -7.75 -26.47 7.82
C ALA A 364 -9.22 -26.08 7.61
N ALA A 365 -9.63 -24.84 7.91
CA ALA A 365 -11.01 -24.39 7.67
C ALA A 365 -11.29 -24.25 6.17
N THR A 366 -12.53 -24.41 5.71
CA THR A 366 -12.89 -24.08 4.31
C THR A 366 -12.79 -22.57 4.08
N GLU A 367 -12.36 -22.12 2.89
CA GLU A 367 -12.36 -20.69 2.59
C GLU A 367 -13.78 -20.11 2.70
N GLU A 368 -13.86 -18.89 3.22
CA GLU A 368 -15.12 -18.14 3.32
C GLU A 368 -15.04 -16.87 2.50
N GLU A 369 -16.16 -16.49 1.89
CA GLU A 369 -16.33 -15.24 1.14
C GLU A 369 -15.79 -14.01 1.90
N SER A 370 -15.02 -13.19 1.18
CA SER A 370 -14.62 -11.84 1.61
C SER A 370 -15.83 -10.89 1.64
N PRO A 371 -15.73 -9.70 2.28
CA PRO A 371 -16.85 -8.77 2.38
C PRO A 371 -17.54 -8.46 1.04
N VAL A 372 -16.79 -8.18 -0.01
CA VAL A 372 -17.33 -7.84 -1.34
C VAL A 372 -17.99 -9.04 -2.02
N GLU A 373 -17.57 -10.28 -1.72
CA GLU A 373 -18.18 -11.49 -2.29
C GLU A 373 -19.54 -11.81 -1.64
N ARG A 374 -19.72 -11.46 -0.36
CA ARG A 374 -20.98 -11.67 0.37
C ARG A 374 -22.09 -10.72 -0.06
N GLY A 375 -21.73 -9.47 -0.41
CA GLY A 375 -22.72 -8.43 -0.70
C GLY A 375 -22.10 -7.06 -0.97
N ASP A 376 -22.93 -6.16 -1.47
CA ASP A 376 -22.59 -4.75 -1.57
C ASP A 376 -22.41 -4.17 -0.16
N PHE A 377 -21.43 -3.28 0.01
CA PHE A 377 -21.21 -2.60 1.27
C PHE A 377 -20.75 -1.16 1.07
N THR A 378 -20.99 -0.35 2.08
CA THR A 378 -20.31 0.93 2.31
C THR A 378 -19.78 0.96 3.73
N ARG A 379 -18.63 1.59 3.94
CA ARG A 379 -17.98 1.64 5.26
C ARG A 379 -17.16 2.93 5.41
N ALA A 380 -17.53 3.76 6.37
CA ALA A 380 -16.71 4.86 6.84
C ALA A 380 -15.50 4.32 7.62
N LEU A 381 -14.33 4.85 7.31
CA LEU A 381 -13.07 4.62 8.02
C LEU A 381 -12.62 5.97 8.62
N PRO A 382 -13.08 6.33 9.84
CA PRO A 382 -12.94 7.69 10.35
C PRO A 382 -11.51 8.11 10.68
N VAL A 383 -10.59 7.18 10.88
CA VAL A 383 -9.20 7.54 11.18
C VAL A 383 -8.46 8.00 9.91
N PRO A 384 -8.41 7.20 8.82
CA PRO A 384 -7.83 7.68 7.55
C PRO A 384 -8.72 8.67 6.79
N GLY A 385 -10.00 8.80 7.17
CA GLY A 385 -10.95 9.67 6.48
C GLY A 385 -11.33 9.15 5.11
N TRP A 386 -11.56 7.84 5.03
CA TRP A 386 -11.95 7.13 3.82
C TRP A 386 -13.40 6.67 3.90
N LEU A 387 -14.08 6.63 2.76
CA LEU A 387 -15.35 5.95 2.57
C LEU A 387 -15.12 4.82 1.57
N ALA A 388 -15.09 3.58 2.06
CA ALA A 388 -14.93 2.39 1.24
C ALA A 388 -16.29 1.90 0.73
N SER A 389 -16.37 1.47 -0.52
CA SER A 389 -17.54 0.79 -1.09
C SER A 389 -17.13 -0.42 -1.92
N GLY A 390 -17.88 -1.52 -1.73
CA GLY A 390 -17.72 -2.75 -2.49
C GLY A 390 -19.02 -3.09 -3.21
N THR A 391 -18.92 -3.64 -4.42
CA THR A 391 -20.08 -4.11 -5.19
C THR A 391 -19.88 -5.57 -5.55
N ARG A 392 -20.77 -6.43 -5.11
CA ARG A 392 -20.68 -7.88 -5.30
C ARG A 392 -20.69 -8.27 -6.77
N ALA A 393 -21.52 -7.59 -7.56
CA ALA A 393 -21.70 -7.91 -8.98
C ALA A 393 -20.42 -7.70 -9.82
N ASP A 394 -19.53 -6.81 -9.39
CA ASP A 394 -18.26 -6.56 -10.11
C ASP A 394 -17.00 -6.96 -9.32
N GLY A 395 -17.12 -7.22 -8.02
CA GLY A 395 -16.02 -7.62 -7.15
C GLY A 395 -15.01 -6.51 -6.85
N VAL A 396 -15.31 -5.26 -7.24
CA VAL A 396 -14.41 -4.12 -7.12
C VAL A 396 -14.67 -3.42 -5.79
N VAL A 397 -13.58 -3.07 -5.10
CA VAL A 397 -13.58 -2.14 -3.97
C VAL A 397 -13.05 -0.78 -4.40
N ARG A 398 -13.77 0.27 -4.02
CA ARG A 398 -13.50 1.70 -4.26
C ARG A 398 -13.34 2.41 -2.94
N VAL A 399 -12.52 3.46 -2.90
CA VAL A 399 -12.33 4.29 -1.71
C VAL A 399 -12.37 5.76 -2.11
N ALA A 400 -13.31 6.51 -1.55
CA ALA A 400 -13.30 7.98 -1.61
C ALA A 400 -12.47 8.53 -0.45
N ASN A 401 -11.50 9.41 -0.75
CA ASN A 401 -10.52 9.90 0.19
C ASN A 401 -10.72 11.39 0.52
N HIS A 402 -10.99 11.64 1.80
CA HIS A 402 -11.29 12.95 2.36
C HIS A 402 -10.49 13.26 3.64
N GLY A 403 -9.57 12.39 4.08
CA GLY A 403 -8.70 12.64 5.24
C GLY A 403 -7.18 12.44 5.06
N THR A 404 -6.73 11.67 4.07
CA THR A 404 -5.31 11.28 3.94
C THR A 404 -4.65 11.97 2.74
N ASP A 405 -3.64 12.80 2.97
CA ASP A 405 -2.94 13.56 1.93
C ASP A 405 -1.42 13.64 2.09
N HIS A 406 -0.88 13.00 3.15
CA HIS A 406 0.55 12.99 3.46
C HIS A 406 1.17 14.41 3.55
N THR A 407 0.34 15.44 3.86
CA THR A 407 0.74 16.86 3.84
C THR A 407 0.42 17.53 5.19
N PRO A 408 1.31 18.38 5.73
CA PRO A 408 1.05 19.11 6.97
C PRO A 408 -0.13 20.09 6.81
N PRO A 409 -1.00 20.25 7.81
CA PRO A 409 -2.26 21.00 7.65
C PRO A 409 -2.08 22.51 7.46
N HIS A 410 -0.92 23.06 7.81
CA HIS A 410 -0.66 24.50 7.84
C HIS A 410 0.12 25.00 6.62
N GLN A 411 0.58 24.11 5.75
CA GLN A 411 1.44 24.46 4.63
C GLN A 411 0.95 23.74 3.37
N PRO A 412 0.69 24.47 2.25
CA PRO A 412 0.32 23.83 1.01
C PRO A 412 1.41 22.89 0.52
N GLY A 413 0.99 21.77 -0.04
CA GLY A 413 1.88 20.71 -0.52
C GLY A 413 1.55 20.31 -1.95
N ARG A 414 2.56 19.79 -2.64
CA ARG A 414 2.35 19.14 -3.94
C ARG A 414 1.62 17.82 -3.71
N ASP A 415 0.46 17.68 -4.34
CA ASP A 415 -0.28 16.42 -4.40
C ASP A 415 0.63 15.25 -4.80
N ASP A 416 0.70 14.25 -3.94
CA ASP A 416 1.23 12.92 -4.23
C ASP A 416 0.07 12.03 -4.71
N PRO A 417 0.10 11.46 -5.93
CA PRO A 417 -1.00 10.65 -6.44
C PRO A 417 -1.28 9.37 -5.67
N PHE A 418 -0.39 8.94 -4.78
CA PHE A 418 -0.62 7.81 -3.88
C PHE A 418 -1.39 8.19 -2.62
N TYR A 419 -1.54 9.49 -2.31
CA TYR A 419 -2.26 9.99 -1.14
C TYR A 419 -3.36 11.00 -1.48
N ALA A 420 -3.12 11.99 -2.34
CA ALA A 420 -3.99 13.15 -2.52
C ALA A 420 -5.21 12.97 -3.47
N ARG A 421 -5.32 11.86 -4.21
CA ARG A 421 -6.49 11.63 -5.10
C ARG A 421 -7.79 11.57 -4.32
N VAL A 422 -8.89 11.99 -4.96
CA VAL A 422 -10.24 11.93 -4.37
C VAL A 422 -10.76 10.50 -4.30
N ALA A 423 -10.29 9.62 -5.18
CA ALA A 423 -10.72 8.23 -5.20
C ALA A 423 -9.59 7.27 -5.61
N TYR A 424 -9.59 6.11 -4.98
CA TYR A 424 -8.75 4.95 -5.27
C TYR A 424 -9.64 3.73 -5.56
N SER A 425 -9.07 2.71 -6.19
CA SER A 425 -9.72 1.41 -6.30
C SER A 425 -8.71 0.27 -6.31
N THR A 426 -9.22 -0.93 -6.14
CA THR A 426 -8.47 -2.20 -6.27
C THR A 426 -8.14 -2.56 -7.72
N HIS A 427 -8.73 -1.87 -8.70
CA HIS A 427 -8.65 -2.23 -10.12
C HIS A 427 -8.05 -1.12 -11.01
N THR A 428 -7.64 0.00 -10.41
CA THR A 428 -7.11 1.16 -11.14
C THR A 428 -5.98 1.82 -10.37
N GLY A 429 -4.90 2.17 -11.05
CA GLY A 429 -3.77 2.95 -10.50
C GLY A 429 -3.72 4.37 -11.08
N PRO A 430 -2.95 5.27 -10.46
CA PRO A 430 -2.71 6.60 -10.99
C PRO A 430 -1.91 6.57 -12.30
N GLU A 431 -2.11 7.58 -13.14
CA GLU A 431 -1.24 7.82 -14.30
C GLU A 431 0.07 8.48 -13.81
N LEU A 432 1.14 7.68 -13.73
CA LEU A 432 2.49 8.03 -13.28
C LEU A 432 3.41 8.23 -14.50
N GLY A 433 4.12 9.35 -14.58
CA GLY A 433 5.02 9.63 -15.73
C GLY A 433 4.46 10.66 -16.73
N ALA A 434 3.29 11.20 -16.46
CA ALA A 434 2.79 12.39 -17.14
C ALA A 434 3.59 13.64 -16.73
N THR A 435 4.16 13.71 -15.51
CA THR A 435 4.94 14.86 -15.04
C THR A 435 6.45 14.63 -15.13
N ARG A 436 7.22 15.68 -15.44
CA ARG A 436 8.69 15.66 -15.46
C ARG A 436 9.24 15.17 -14.11
N SER A 437 10.30 14.35 -14.14
CA SER A 437 10.99 13.97 -12.90
C SER A 437 11.47 15.23 -12.17
N PRO A 438 11.18 15.35 -10.87
CA PRO A 438 11.53 16.55 -10.15
C PRO A 438 13.06 16.70 -9.99
N ALA A 439 13.54 17.92 -9.75
CA ALA A 439 14.96 18.22 -9.53
C ALA A 439 15.56 17.35 -8.40
N ALA A 440 16.90 17.17 -8.43
CA ALA A 440 17.61 16.30 -7.49
C ALA A 440 17.29 16.66 -6.02
N GLY A 441 16.87 15.65 -5.25
CA GLY A 441 16.54 15.78 -3.82
C GLY A 441 15.04 15.85 -3.48
N ARG A 442 14.14 15.88 -4.47
CA ARG A 442 12.68 15.82 -4.28
C ARG A 442 12.16 14.37 -4.24
N ASP A 443 10.98 14.14 -3.64
CA ASP A 443 10.27 12.87 -3.82
C ASP A 443 9.77 12.79 -5.26
N ILE A 444 10.04 11.67 -5.94
CA ILE A 444 9.86 11.52 -7.39
C ILE A 444 8.40 11.52 -7.84
N HIS A 445 7.46 11.42 -6.89
CA HIS A 445 6.02 11.38 -7.16
C HIS A 445 5.28 12.66 -6.81
N GLN A 446 5.94 13.60 -6.14
CA GLN A 446 5.39 14.93 -5.89
C GLN A 446 5.31 15.67 -7.22
N ARG A 447 4.07 15.98 -7.64
CA ARG A 447 3.80 16.55 -8.96
C ARG A 447 4.14 18.03 -8.98
N ASP A 448 4.85 18.46 -10.02
CA ASP A 448 4.94 19.87 -10.41
C ASP A 448 3.77 20.13 -11.38
N GLY A 449 2.93 21.13 -11.09
CA GLY A 449 1.74 21.45 -11.87
C GLY A 449 2.06 22.07 -13.23
N ASP A 450 2.84 21.42 -14.11
CA ASP A 450 3.07 21.90 -15.48
C ASP A 450 2.16 21.15 -16.46
N ALA A 451 1.32 21.91 -17.18
CA ALA A 451 0.27 21.43 -18.07
C ALA A 451 0.70 21.23 -19.52
N ARG A 452 1.99 21.34 -19.85
CA ARG A 452 2.38 21.40 -21.27
C ARG A 452 2.43 20.06 -22.00
N ASP A 453 2.53 18.94 -21.28
CA ASP A 453 2.30 17.56 -21.73
C ASP A 453 2.39 16.67 -20.48
N GLY A 454 1.28 16.35 -19.80
CA GLY A 454 1.44 15.66 -18.51
C GLY A 454 0.38 15.67 -17.43
N VAL A 455 -0.84 16.16 -17.68
CA VAL A 455 -1.88 16.16 -16.66
C VAL A 455 -2.39 14.73 -16.47
N ALA A 456 -2.21 14.19 -15.27
CA ALA A 456 -2.90 12.97 -14.86
C ALA A 456 -4.30 13.35 -14.38
N TYR A 457 -5.28 13.04 -15.23
CA TYR A 457 -6.69 13.43 -15.08
C TYR A 457 -7.42 12.60 -14.03
N ASP A 458 -6.82 11.51 -13.56
CA ASP A 458 -7.51 10.46 -12.83
C ASP A 458 -7.72 10.79 -11.34
N GLY A 459 -8.96 10.63 -10.86
CA GLY A 459 -9.30 10.84 -9.45
C GLY A 459 -9.11 12.26 -8.93
N GLN A 460 -9.26 13.28 -9.79
CA GLN A 460 -9.15 14.70 -9.41
C GLN A 460 -10.51 15.38 -9.25
N VAL A 461 -10.55 16.40 -8.37
CA VAL A 461 -11.58 17.44 -8.31
C VAL A 461 -10.86 18.76 -8.03
N THR A 462 -10.57 19.54 -9.07
CA THR A 462 -9.70 20.70 -8.94
C THR A 462 -10.00 21.81 -9.96
N PRO A 463 -9.87 23.10 -9.60
CA PRO A 463 -9.93 24.19 -10.55
C PRO A 463 -8.76 24.15 -11.54
N LEU A 464 -9.01 24.64 -12.75
CA LEU A 464 -8.01 24.93 -13.76
C LEU A 464 -7.72 26.44 -13.76
N ASP A 465 -6.46 26.82 -13.94
CA ASP A 465 -6.12 28.23 -14.22
C ASP A 465 -6.45 28.60 -15.68
N ALA A 466 -6.08 29.83 -16.09
CA ALA A 466 -6.35 30.35 -17.42
C ALA A 466 -5.65 29.56 -18.55
N ASP A 467 -4.53 28.90 -18.23
CA ASP A 467 -3.74 28.08 -19.17
C ASP A 467 -4.17 26.60 -19.14
N GLY A 468 -5.15 26.25 -18.31
CA GLY A 468 -5.67 24.89 -18.18
C GLY A 468 -4.88 24.02 -17.20
N VAL A 469 -4.03 24.61 -16.36
CA VAL A 469 -3.24 23.91 -15.36
C VAL A 469 -4.10 23.55 -14.15
N PRO A 470 -4.15 22.26 -13.75
CA PRO A 470 -4.88 21.85 -12.55
C PRO A 470 -4.21 22.35 -11.28
N ALA A 471 -5.01 22.88 -10.35
CA ALA A 471 -4.54 23.22 -9.02
C ALA A 471 -4.28 21.95 -8.18
N HIS A 472 -3.51 22.10 -7.11
CA HIS A 472 -3.31 21.08 -6.09
C HIS A 472 -4.31 21.24 -4.94
N ARG A 473 -4.64 20.12 -4.29
CA ARG A 473 -5.63 20.08 -3.20
C ARG A 473 -5.06 19.83 -1.81
N SER A 474 -3.78 19.52 -1.68
CA SER A 474 -3.14 19.26 -0.39
C SER A 474 -2.67 20.53 0.34
N PRO A 475 -2.92 20.69 1.64
CA PRO A 475 -3.68 19.80 2.51
C PRO A 475 -5.18 20.03 2.37
N PHE A 476 -5.97 18.98 2.58
CA PHE A 476 -7.42 19.08 2.69
C PHE A 476 -7.92 18.78 4.10
N GLN A 477 -9.02 19.43 4.47
CA GLN A 477 -9.69 19.27 5.75
C GLN A 477 -10.97 18.47 5.56
N ARG A 478 -11.10 17.34 6.26
CA ARG A 478 -12.38 16.63 6.34
C ARG A 478 -13.42 17.46 7.08
N LEU A 479 -14.61 17.59 6.51
CA LEU A 479 -15.77 18.25 7.11
C LEU A 479 -16.80 17.26 7.64
N ALA A 480 -17.09 16.20 6.88
CA ALA A 480 -18.03 15.16 7.26
C ALA A 480 -17.63 13.80 6.70
N LEU A 481 -18.04 12.73 7.37
CA LEU A 481 -17.90 11.35 6.91
C LEU A 481 -18.98 10.50 7.56
N THR A 482 -19.75 9.81 6.73
CA THR A 482 -20.78 8.82 7.10
C THR A 482 -20.59 7.58 6.24
N ASP A 483 -21.40 6.54 6.45
CA ASP A 483 -21.42 5.37 5.57
C ASP A 483 -22.05 5.65 4.20
N GLU A 484 -22.60 6.84 3.96
CA GLU A 484 -23.22 7.22 2.68
C GLU A 484 -22.42 8.26 1.90
N PHE A 485 -21.77 9.20 2.60
CA PHE A 485 -21.03 10.27 1.97
C PHE A 485 -19.82 10.74 2.79
N ALA A 486 -18.88 11.37 2.10
CA ALA A 486 -17.74 12.05 2.70
C ALA A 486 -17.58 13.46 2.11
N VAL A 487 -17.15 14.41 2.94
CA VAL A 487 -16.95 15.81 2.56
C VAL A 487 -15.61 16.31 3.06
N SER A 488 -14.87 17.01 2.20
CA SER A 488 -13.65 17.72 2.55
C SER A 488 -13.59 19.06 1.85
N ARG A 489 -12.88 20.03 2.42
CA ARG A 489 -12.54 21.29 1.75
C ARG A 489 -11.05 21.49 1.63
N HIS A 490 -10.64 22.21 0.60
CA HIS A 490 -9.25 22.62 0.40
C HIS A 490 -9.17 24.00 -0.23
N ARG A 491 -8.00 24.64 -0.08
CA ARG A 491 -7.67 25.87 -0.80
C ARG A 491 -6.83 25.48 -2.01
N ALA A 492 -7.39 25.64 -3.21
CA ALA A 492 -6.67 25.40 -4.45
C ALA A 492 -5.40 26.28 -4.51
N HIS A 493 -4.33 25.74 -5.08
CA HIS A 493 -3.09 26.48 -5.26
C HIS A 493 -2.24 25.88 -6.40
N TRP A 494 -1.34 26.68 -6.94
CA TRP A 494 -0.44 26.29 -8.04
C TRP A 494 1.01 26.44 -7.58
N PRO A 495 1.69 25.32 -7.29
CA PRO A 495 3.09 25.29 -6.96
C PRO A 495 3.95 25.71 -8.17
N ASP A 496 4.89 26.63 -7.96
CA ASP A 496 5.90 27.01 -8.95
C ASP A 496 7.30 26.50 -8.53
N GLU A 497 8.22 26.34 -9.47
CA GLU A 497 9.58 25.84 -9.19
C GLU A 497 10.51 26.90 -8.60
N GLU A 498 10.22 28.18 -8.80
CA GLU A 498 11.08 29.31 -8.40
C GLU A 498 10.91 29.66 -6.92
N THR A 499 9.75 29.35 -6.34
CA THR A 499 9.38 29.65 -4.96
C THR A 499 9.64 28.44 -4.06
N ALA A 500 10.73 28.51 -3.29
CA ALA A 500 11.11 27.48 -2.34
C ALA A 500 10.15 27.36 -1.14
N ASP A 501 9.54 28.47 -0.70
CA ASP A 501 8.53 28.47 0.37
C ASP A 501 7.12 28.33 -0.20
N SER A 502 6.46 27.21 0.10
CA SER A 502 5.13 26.94 -0.44
C SER A 502 4.04 27.90 0.04
N LEU A 503 4.28 28.68 1.09
CA LEU A 503 3.36 29.75 1.50
C LEU A 503 3.26 30.86 0.44
N GLY A 504 4.27 31.02 -0.42
CA GLY A 504 4.31 31.99 -1.51
C GLY A 504 3.57 31.55 -2.79
N TRP A 505 3.16 30.28 -2.89
CA TRP A 505 2.48 29.78 -4.10
C TRP A 505 1.14 30.47 -4.37
N ALA A 506 0.81 30.61 -5.66
CA ALA A 506 -0.43 31.22 -6.10
C ALA A 506 -1.65 30.50 -5.52
N ARG A 507 -2.61 31.26 -4.97
CA ARG A 507 -3.80 30.72 -4.30
C ARG A 507 -5.05 30.89 -5.17
N GLY A 508 -5.77 29.79 -5.37
CA GLY A 508 -7.07 29.73 -6.03
C GLY A 508 -8.24 29.80 -5.05
N PRO A 509 -9.46 29.49 -5.49
CA PRO A 509 -10.64 29.48 -4.63
C PRO A 509 -10.60 28.38 -3.55
N TRP A 510 -11.46 28.50 -2.54
CA TRP A 510 -11.81 27.36 -1.69
C TRP A 510 -12.69 26.40 -2.50
N VAL A 511 -12.49 25.10 -2.34
CA VAL A 511 -13.30 24.08 -2.99
C VAL A 511 -13.76 23.08 -1.93
N THR A 512 -15.07 22.98 -1.76
CA THR A 512 -15.71 21.92 -0.98
C THR A 512 -16.04 20.78 -1.93
N THR A 513 -15.50 19.60 -1.65
CA THR A 513 -15.69 18.38 -2.44
C THR A 513 -16.42 17.36 -1.59
N ALA A 514 -17.46 16.74 -2.14
CA ALA A 514 -18.16 15.63 -1.52
C ALA A 514 -18.28 14.44 -2.46
N SER A 515 -18.28 13.24 -1.87
CA SER A 515 -18.44 11.96 -2.57
C SER A 515 -19.54 11.19 -1.87
N ALA A 516 -20.66 10.96 -2.57
CA ALA A 516 -21.73 10.06 -2.10
C ALA A 516 -21.65 8.75 -2.89
N VAL A 517 -21.76 7.60 -2.24
CA VAL A 517 -21.53 6.29 -2.89
C VAL A 517 -22.71 5.35 -2.73
N ARG A 518 -23.01 4.58 -3.77
CA ARG A 518 -23.96 3.46 -3.72
C ARG A 518 -23.70 2.49 -4.87
N GLY A 519 -23.42 1.24 -4.53
CA GLY A 519 -23.02 0.23 -5.51
C GLY A 519 -21.81 0.70 -6.34
N PRO A 520 -21.84 0.59 -7.68
CA PRO A 520 -20.73 0.99 -8.54
C PRO A 520 -20.65 2.49 -8.81
N TRP A 521 -21.58 3.27 -8.25
CA TRP A 521 -21.69 4.72 -8.47
C TRP A 521 -21.10 5.52 -7.32
N GLU A 522 -20.35 6.56 -7.70
CA GLU A 522 -19.97 7.67 -6.84
C GLU A 522 -20.52 8.97 -7.45
N VAL A 523 -21.31 9.74 -6.71
CA VAL A 523 -21.69 11.10 -7.09
C VAL A 523 -20.69 12.07 -6.48
N ARG A 524 -19.84 12.66 -7.35
CA ARG A 524 -18.90 13.70 -6.96
C ARG A 524 -19.55 15.06 -7.10
N LEU A 525 -19.61 15.76 -5.97
CA LEU A 525 -20.13 17.10 -5.85
C LEU A 525 -18.98 18.05 -5.55
N ALA A 526 -19.03 19.24 -6.14
CA ALA A 526 -18.08 20.29 -5.83
C ALA A 526 -18.77 21.65 -5.76
N ARG A 527 -18.46 22.40 -4.71
CA ARG A 527 -18.78 23.82 -4.58
C ARG A 527 -17.48 24.61 -4.61
N VAL A 528 -17.30 25.38 -5.67
CA VAL A 528 -16.17 26.30 -5.84
C VAL A 528 -16.58 27.62 -5.20
N GLY A 529 -15.86 28.06 -4.16
CA GLY A 529 -16.05 29.40 -3.58
C GLY A 529 -15.84 30.48 -4.65
N HIS A 530 -16.39 31.68 -4.45
CA HIS A 530 -16.43 32.77 -5.46
C HIS A 530 -15.16 32.83 -6.32
N PRO A 531 -15.18 32.26 -7.54
CA PRO A 531 -13.98 32.16 -8.35
C PRO A 531 -13.54 33.57 -8.73
N ALA A 532 -12.30 33.92 -8.39
CA ALA A 532 -11.69 35.10 -8.98
C ALA A 532 -11.30 34.73 -10.43
N GLY A 533 -12.10 35.12 -11.42
CA GLY A 533 -11.85 34.82 -12.84
C GLY A 533 -12.60 33.60 -13.39
N ASP A 534 -12.33 33.26 -14.65
CA ASP A 534 -13.05 32.25 -15.45
C ASP A 534 -12.55 30.81 -15.22
N HIS A 535 -12.40 30.40 -13.95
CA HIS A 535 -11.94 29.04 -13.63
C HIS A 535 -12.94 27.98 -14.10
N ARG A 536 -12.44 26.94 -14.78
CA ARG A 536 -13.17 25.69 -15.03
C ARG A 536 -12.80 24.66 -13.97
N LEU A 537 -13.76 23.85 -13.52
CA LEU A 537 -13.49 22.72 -12.65
C LEU A 537 -13.24 21.46 -13.48
N LEU A 538 -12.14 20.76 -13.19
CA LEU A 538 -11.85 19.41 -13.66
C LEU A 538 -12.36 18.37 -12.63
N VAL A 539 -13.14 17.41 -13.10
CA VAL A 539 -13.49 16.19 -12.35
C VAL A 539 -13.05 14.97 -13.13
N GLY A 540 -12.16 14.18 -12.54
CA GLY A 540 -11.50 13.05 -13.19
C GLY A 540 -12.09 11.70 -12.85
N GLY A 541 -12.35 10.82 -13.81
CA GLY A 541 -12.80 9.45 -13.55
C GLY A 541 -11.69 8.52 -13.05
N HIS A 542 -11.90 7.22 -13.20
CA HIS A 542 -10.87 6.21 -12.94
C HIS A 542 -10.11 5.87 -14.22
N ALA A 543 -8.77 5.85 -14.15
CA ALA A 543 -7.94 5.41 -15.27
C ALA A 543 -8.05 3.90 -15.44
N LEU A 544 -8.52 3.44 -16.60
CA LEU A 544 -8.46 2.02 -16.96
C LEU A 544 -7.22 1.79 -17.79
N ALA A 545 -6.40 0.81 -17.39
CA ALA A 545 -5.21 0.40 -18.12
C ALA A 545 -5.30 -1.07 -18.54
N ASP A 546 -4.70 -1.39 -19.68
CA ASP A 546 -4.66 -2.73 -20.24
C ASP A 546 -3.48 -2.89 -21.22
N ASP A 547 -3.25 -4.12 -21.68
CA ASP A 547 -2.23 -4.44 -22.69
C ASP A 547 -2.59 -3.89 -24.08
N LEU A 548 -3.89 -3.67 -24.34
CA LEU A 548 -4.39 -3.02 -25.54
C LEU A 548 -5.10 -1.71 -25.17
N PRO A 549 -5.11 -0.69 -26.05
CA PRO A 549 -5.82 0.56 -25.78
C PRO A 549 -7.30 0.31 -25.40
N PRO A 550 -7.75 0.74 -24.21
CA PRO A 550 -9.15 0.58 -23.83
C PRO A 550 -10.08 1.26 -24.83
N ALA A 551 -11.23 0.64 -25.10
CA ALA A 551 -12.25 1.22 -25.95
C ALA A 551 -12.80 2.50 -25.29
N ALA A 552 -13.06 3.54 -26.08
CA ALA A 552 -13.65 4.78 -25.59
C ALA A 552 -14.75 5.26 -26.53
N SER A 553 -15.81 5.82 -25.96
CA SER A 553 -16.88 6.49 -26.72
C SER A 553 -16.84 8.00 -26.52
N ALA A 554 -17.48 8.74 -27.43
CA ALA A 554 -17.63 10.20 -27.30
C ALA A 554 -18.43 10.62 -26.05
N GLY A 555 -19.18 9.71 -25.42
CA GLY A 555 -19.94 9.97 -24.19
C GLY A 555 -19.15 9.79 -22.89
N GLY A 556 -17.82 9.65 -22.95
CA GLY A 556 -16.98 9.49 -21.75
C GLY A 556 -17.05 8.13 -21.09
N VAL A 557 -17.43 7.10 -21.83
CA VAL A 557 -17.33 5.70 -21.39
C VAL A 557 -16.01 5.12 -21.88
N VAL A 558 -15.21 4.60 -20.96
CA VAL A 558 -13.96 3.88 -21.19
C VAL A 558 -14.14 2.43 -20.75
N ARG A 559 -13.70 1.47 -21.55
CA ARG A 559 -13.92 0.06 -21.29
C ARG A 559 -12.76 -0.83 -21.71
N ARG A 560 -12.43 -1.78 -20.85
CA ARG A 560 -11.47 -2.88 -21.10
C ARG A 560 -12.15 -4.09 -21.74
N ALA A 561 -11.33 -4.97 -22.30
CA ALA A 561 -11.79 -6.20 -22.93
C ALA A 561 -12.51 -7.13 -21.95
N ASP A 562 -12.12 -7.13 -20.67
CA ASP A 562 -12.70 -7.92 -19.60
C ASP A 562 -14.03 -7.35 -19.04
N GLY A 563 -14.54 -6.28 -19.65
CA GLY A 563 -15.79 -5.62 -19.25
C GLY A 563 -15.64 -4.58 -18.14
N LEU A 564 -14.46 -4.42 -17.52
CA LEU A 564 -14.24 -3.33 -16.58
C LEU A 564 -14.42 -1.99 -17.30
N THR A 565 -15.26 -1.13 -16.74
CA THR A 565 -15.77 0.08 -17.37
C THR A 565 -15.66 1.24 -16.39
N SER A 566 -15.17 2.38 -16.86
CA SER A 566 -15.21 3.66 -16.15
C SER A 566 -15.95 4.68 -16.99
N ALA A 567 -16.81 5.48 -16.37
CA ALA A 567 -17.55 6.51 -17.07
C ALA A 567 -17.83 7.74 -16.20
N LEU A 568 -18.08 8.87 -16.84
CA LEU A 568 -18.55 10.09 -16.21
C LEU A 568 -19.85 10.56 -16.86
N LEU A 569 -20.81 10.99 -16.05
CA LEU A 569 -22.06 11.60 -16.50
C LEU A 569 -22.28 12.93 -15.79
N PRO A 570 -22.41 14.06 -16.50
CA PRO A 570 -22.81 15.33 -15.89
C PRO A 570 -24.23 15.21 -15.32
N LEU A 571 -24.40 15.53 -14.03
CA LEU A 571 -25.71 15.56 -13.38
C LEU A 571 -26.22 16.97 -13.13
N HIS A 572 -25.34 17.98 -13.16
CA HIS A 572 -25.72 19.37 -12.97
C HIS A 572 -26.44 19.92 -14.23
N PRO A 573 -27.55 20.69 -14.10
CA PRO A 573 -28.32 21.19 -15.24
C PRO A 573 -27.55 22.07 -16.23
N ALA A 574 -26.53 22.80 -15.74
CA ALA A 574 -25.64 23.60 -16.61
C ALA A 574 -24.72 22.74 -17.50
N GLY A 575 -24.70 21.42 -17.27
CA GLY A 575 -23.90 20.47 -18.04
C GLY A 575 -22.40 20.66 -17.86
N GLY A 576 -21.67 20.32 -18.92
CA GLY A 576 -20.23 20.49 -19.04
C GLY A 576 -19.68 19.55 -20.11
N GLU A 577 -18.40 19.67 -20.37
CA GLU A 577 -17.72 18.91 -21.41
C GLU A 577 -17.19 17.60 -20.83
N ILE A 578 -17.39 16.51 -21.56
CA ILE A 578 -16.81 15.20 -21.23
C ILE A 578 -15.76 14.85 -22.27
N THR A 579 -14.56 14.49 -21.81
CA THR A 579 -13.43 14.08 -22.63
C THR A 579 -12.90 12.73 -22.16
N VAL A 580 -12.15 12.05 -23.03
CA VAL A 580 -11.37 10.86 -22.65
C VAL A 580 -9.90 11.13 -22.95
N HIS A 581 -9.08 11.05 -21.92
CA HIS A 581 -7.64 11.22 -22.01
C HIS A 581 -6.99 9.86 -22.12
N ARG A 582 -6.01 9.72 -23.04
CA ARG A 582 -5.27 8.48 -23.24
C ARG A 582 -3.81 8.72 -22.92
N SER A 583 -3.15 7.70 -22.38
CA SER A 583 -1.71 7.73 -22.12
C SER A 583 -1.09 6.38 -22.40
N GLU A 584 0.22 6.38 -22.64
CA GLU A 584 1.03 5.18 -22.88
C GLU A 584 2.21 5.14 -21.92
N GLY A 585 2.49 3.97 -21.35
CA GLY A 585 3.61 3.75 -20.44
C GLY A 585 3.48 4.46 -19.10
N THR A 586 2.28 4.95 -18.74
CA THR A 586 2.06 5.72 -17.51
C THR A 586 1.32 4.98 -16.41
N ASN A 587 0.85 3.74 -16.62
CA ASN A 587 0.03 3.05 -15.62
C ASN A 587 0.62 1.69 -15.23
N ALA A 588 0.64 1.40 -13.91
CA ALA A 588 1.19 0.16 -13.38
C ALA A 588 0.37 -1.09 -13.71
N LEU A 589 -0.86 -0.92 -14.20
CA LEU A 589 -1.77 -2.01 -14.55
C LEU A 589 -1.75 -2.36 -16.05
N GLY A 590 -1.07 -1.57 -16.89
CA GLY A 590 -0.94 -1.85 -18.32
C GLY A 590 -0.31 -0.71 -19.10
N PRO A 591 0.28 -1.00 -20.28
CA PRO A 591 0.98 -0.03 -21.10
C PRO A 591 0.07 1.01 -21.74
N HIS A 592 -1.22 0.76 -21.92
CA HIS A 592 -2.17 1.73 -22.47
C HIS A 592 -3.24 2.06 -21.45
N SER A 593 -3.48 3.34 -21.19
CA SER A 593 -4.54 3.80 -20.29
C SER A 593 -5.51 4.77 -20.95
N ALA A 594 -6.74 4.82 -20.42
CA ALA A 594 -7.73 5.81 -20.76
C ALA A 594 -8.52 6.25 -19.53
N THR A 595 -8.74 7.56 -19.40
CA THR A 595 -9.36 8.23 -18.25
C THR A 595 -10.46 9.17 -18.74
N PRO A 596 -11.74 8.93 -18.38
CA PRO A 596 -12.79 9.90 -18.66
C PRO A 596 -12.65 11.13 -17.74
N ALA A 597 -12.89 12.33 -18.25
CA ALA A 597 -12.80 13.58 -17.49
C ALA A 597 -13.98 14.50 -17.83
N TYR A 598 -14.41 15.28 -16.84
CA TYR A 598 -15.43 16.31 -16.94
C TYR A 598 -14.80 17.69 -16.73
N ARG A 599 -15.21 18.67 -17.53
CA ARG A 599 -14.84 20.09 -17.37
C ARG A 599 -16.06 20.99 -17.43
N GLY A 600 -16.36 21.66 -16.33
CA GLY A 600 -17.50 22.59 -16.22
C GLY A 600 -17.08 23.98 -15.76
N ALA A 601 -17.95 24.97 -15.97
CA ALA A 601 -17.84 26.30 -15.37
C ALA A 601 -18.97 26.53 -14.36
N GLY A 602 -18.80 27.48 -13.46
CA GLY A 602 -19.79 27.84 -12.45
C GLY A 602 -19.38 27.45 -11.03
N GLN A 603 -20.31 27.64 -10.10
CA GLN A 603 -20.06 27.44 -8.67
C GLN A 603 -20.30 26.00 -8.21
N LEU A 604 -21.30 25.34 -8.78
CA LEU A 604 -21.77 24.01 -8.37
C LEU A 604 -21.58 23.02 -9.50
N HIS A 605 -21.04 21.85 -9.14
CA HIS A 605 -20.84 20.73 -10.05
C HIS A 605 -21.36 19.45 -9.41
N ALA A 606 -21.99 18.61 -10.24
CA ALA A 606 -22.40 17.26 -9.89
C ALA A 606 -22.08 16.32 -11.05
N VAL A 607 -21.31 15.27 -10.78
CA VAL A 607 -20.88 14.29 -11.77
C VAL A 607 -21.07 12.89 -11.19
N ALA A 608 -21.81 12.02 -11.88
CA ALA A 608 -21.80 10.60 -11.56
C ALA A 608 -20.52 9.98 -12.13
N VAL A 609 -19.76 9.32 -11.28
CA VAL A 609 -18.58 8.54 -11.61
C VAL A 609 -18.94 7.07 -11.50
N PHE A 610 -18.81 6.35 -12.60
CA PHE A 610 -18.95 4.91 -12.65
C PHE A 610 -17.57 4.26 -12.66
N LEU A 611 -17.42 3.22 -11.87
CA LEU A 611 -16.43 2.17 -12.07
C LEU A 611 -17.14 0.86 -11.79
N GLY A 612 -17.01 -0.16 -12.64
CA GLY A 612 -17.65 -1.46 -12.45
C GLY A 612 -17.55 -2.32 -13.71
N ARG A 613 -18.12 -3.53 -13.70
CA ARG A 613 -18.16 -4.40 -14.88
C ARG A 613 -19.47 -4.22 -15.64
N THR A 614 -19.41 -4.12 -16.96
CA THR A 614 -20.58 -4.04 -17.85
C THR A 614 -20.48 -5.04 -18.99
N GLU A 615 -21.63 -5.49 -19.53
CA GLU A 615 -21.70 -6.32 -20.73
C GLU A 615 -21.61 -5.45 -22.00
N ALA A 616 -21.05 -5.99 -23.10
CA ALA A 616 -20.67 -5.21 -24.31
C ALA A 616 -21.81 -4.31 -24.82
N ASP A 617 -23.02 -4.87 -24.82
CA ASP A 617 -24.20 -4.25 -25.45
C ASP A 617 -25.21 -3.70 -24.43
N ALA A 618 -24.99 -3.87 -23.12
CA ALA A 618 -25.96 -3.51 -22.09
C ALA A 618 -25.97 -2.01 -21.72
N GLY A 619 -24.94 -1.25 -22.14
CA GLY A 619 -24.75 0.13 -21.70
C GLY A 619 -24.38 0.26 -20.22
N LEU A 620 -24.41 1.49 -19.71
CA LEU A 620 -24.25 1.74 -18.27
C LEU A 620 -25.55 1.40 -17.52
N PRO A 621 -25.48 0.95 -16.25
CA PRO A 621 -26.68 0.84 -15.43
C PRO A 621 -27.35 2.22 -15.27
N PRO A 622 -28.62 2.27 -14.82
CA PRO A 622 -29.29 3.54 -14.57
C PRO A 622 -28.45 4.43 -13.64
N ALA A 623 -28.29 5.70 -14.03
CA ALA A 623 -27.48 6.67 -13.29
C ALA A 623 -28.28 7.31 -12.16
N PRO A 624 -27.62 7.76 -11.07
CA PRO A 624 -28.26 8.60 -10.07
C PRO A 624 -28.62 9.98 -10.66
N SER A 625 -29.47 10.71 -9.95
CA SER A 625 -29.82 12.11 -10.27
C SER A 625 -29.55 13.00 -9.08
N VAL A 626 -29.32 14.30 -9.33
CA VAL A 626 -29.03 15.29 -8.28
C VAL A 626 -29.94 16.50 -8.45
N SER A 627 -30.48 16.99 -7.33
CA SER A 627 -31.10 18.31 -7.23
C SER A 627 -30.37 19.14 -6.17
N PHE A 628 -30.46 20.45 -6.30
CA PHE A 628 -29.88 21.43 -5.36
C PHE A 628 -31.03 22.27 -4.79
N PRO A 629 -31.60 21.91 -3.63
CA PRO A 629 -32.63 22.72 -2.97
C PRO A 629 -32.14 24.14 -2.65
N ASP A 630 -30.84 24.27 -2.36
CA ASP A 630 -30.13 25.51 -2.12
C ASP A 630 -28.64 25.36 -2.52
N ALA A 631 -27.82 26.40 -2.29
CA ALA A 631 -26.41 26.42 -2.68
C ALA A 631 -25.49 25.62 -1.74
N GLU A 632 -26.01 25.11 -0.63
CA GLU A 632 -25.26 24.45 0.45
C GLU A 632 -25.70 23.00 0.65
N THR A 633 -26.67 22.51 -0.12
CA THR A 633 -27.24 21.18 0.02
C THR A 633 -27.46 20.56 -1.35
N ALA A 634 -27.01 19.31 -1.51
CA ALA A 634 -27.35 18.48 -2.65
C ALA A 634 -28.20 17.28 -2.20
N GLN A 635 -29.22 16.94 -2.97
CA GLN A 635 -30.03 15.73 -2.78
C GLN A 635 -29.73 14.77 -3.93
N VAL A 636 -29.09 13.65 -3.61
CA VAL A 636 -28.82 12.57 -4.55
C VAL A 636 -29.97 11.57 -4.49
N ARG A 637 -30.63 11.30 -5.62
CA ARG A 637 -31.60 10.22 -5.75
C ARG A 637 -30.99 9.08 -6.55
N TRP A 638 -30.97 7.90 -5.93
CA TRP A 638 -30.38 6.69 -6.45
C TRP A 638 -31.37 5.88 -7.29
N PRO A 639 -30.89 5.03 -8.23
CA PRO A 639 -31.75 4.19 -9.06
C PRO A 639 -32.65 3.22 -8.32
N ASP A 640 -32.24 2.80 -7.11
CA ASP A 640 -33.01 1.90 -6.24
C ASP A 640 -34.10 2.64 -5.43
N GLY A 641 -34.26 3.94 -5.65
CA GLY A 641 -35.19 4.80 -4.92
C GLY A 641 -34.65 5.37 -3.62
N GLY A 642 -33.42 5.02 -3.23
CA GLY A 642 -32.74 5.63 -2.08
C GLY A 642 -32.45 7.12 -2.31
N GLU A 643 -32.35 7.87 -1.23
CA GLU A 643 -31.95 9.29 -1.27
C GLU A 643 -30.83 9.54 -0.26
N THR A 644 -29.85 10.35 -0.66
CA THR A 644 -28.75 10.79 0.22
C THR A 644 -28.66 12.31 0.15
N THR A 645 -28.78 12.97 1.30
CA THR A 645 -28.61 14.42 1.43
C THR A 645 -27.17 14.73 1.81
N VAL A 646 -26.50 15.54 1.01
CA VAL A 646 -25.08 15.86 1.17
C VAL A 646 -24.91 17.35 1.47
N PRO A 647 -24.28 17.71 2.61
CA PRO A 647 -23.96 19.10 2.90
C PRO A 647 -22.76 19.57 2.08
N LEU A 648 -22.90 20.74 1.47
CA LEU A 648 -21.90 21.47 0.69
C LEU A 648 -21.60 22.87 1.27
N GLY A 649 -22.25 23.23 2.39
CA GLY A 649 -21.97 24.43 3.17
C GLY A 649 -20.55 24.46 3.76
N GLU A 650 -20.15 25.63 4.26
CA GLU A 650 -18.78 25.91 4.75
C GLU A 650 -18.43 25.37 6.14
#